data_AF-A0A238L405-F1
#
_entry.id   AF-A0A238L405-F1
#
_cell.length_a   1.000
_cell.length_b   1.000
_cell.length_c   1.000
_cell.angle_alpha   90.00
_cell.angle_beta   90.00
_cell.angle_gamma   90.00
#
_symmetry.space_group_name_H-M   'P 1'
#
loop_
_entity.id
_entity.type
_entity.pdbx_description
1 polymer ?
#
loop_
_entity_poly.entity_id
_entity_poly.type
_entity_poly.pdbx_seq_one_letter_code
_entity_poly.pdbx_strand_id
1 'polypeptide(L)'
;MPKFEIEYSSSEHTGSFVVDGQFGANALHSINTTDASGGYSPTEGFQDAVKSQSIYNLRYPGGHVENTIDVTVMPNGQLRPEVRAFLDWCVENSTSEAAYQVTFTLPTKSDVPPARMEAFVYELLKEYGDIVTALEIGNEYSIGTEVKNPDRSTHPEHIEDSNFIAAMNEIEYSLAANSVINAAQNAIDRLGNQSSNGNGPDPDILLQMAETNGSASTYNGGEQSGNFDAANEAILSLLNDRALGAIDGAVVHYYYNVDREEGATFEAAEDWREIRRIDQRYDNFQEHLGRNVELSVTEWNVVAGNITQHGAASASIIIEMFEYMVRMDVNDAFVWPLQHRTPNNIFGNRSVDSLETSMSGAAFTWMADALKPSESVTGLVSSYESMETDWLGTSSGNIEINHYSSNYQDVLFVALRSDQRSTIDLNLGDLIDQNSLLTIEQLTIDPNSSDGLSDLADDNGQNRIGRRTITAEELRLLQTLAFFDDTNVNHVRILGDGKILTYIPPYETILPMSENPTSLSDYYFSSETDVSPLIISLLSSESSDGKVSLDLMPYDVVRVVIDQVNQIQGDNNANVLRGGIGRDSLIGRSGNDSLIGGEGDDTLKGGWGDDTAVAGAGNDSLVSGFGDDILNGGAGNDTLVSNGGADLLIGGSGNDVIILESDDQFDADFYALHVQTEGSAYTDWAISVEGFNRYHSVVLGGIGTDTIQLGTGNDAFFLDDIYSESHSSLNGATQAAFSEIEIIRAGSGNDIIDLSSSVFEISNGVELHGQNGNDTLWGSNGNDRLFGGSGNDVLDGGLGADQMTGGDGADTFHFVGAGNGTSRITDFSVAEGDGIVLHLPTSTNHSNFSFHANGTVLQVLDAVGNIALSVDIGSQAGTLASQNLTDADWFDFV
;
A
#
# COMPACT_ATOMS: atom_id res chain seq x y z
N MET A 1 -13.16 10.01 -31.78
CA MET A 1 -13.20 9.15 -30.60
C MET A 1 -14.61 9.20 -30.04
N PRO A 2 -15.21 8.06 -29.65
CA PRO A 2 -16.46 8.03 -28.91
C PRO A 2 -16.37 8.86 -27.64
N LYS A 3 -17.51 9.42 -27.22
CA LYS A 3 -17.66 10.11 -25.94
C LYS A 3 -18.86 9.50 -25.24
N PHE A 4 -18.67 9.13 -23.98
CA PHE A 4 -19.71 8.58 -23.11
C PHE A 4 -19.99 9.56 -21.98
N GLU A 5 -21.26 9.77 -21.68
CA GLU A 5 -21.72 10.58 -20.55
C GLU A 5 -22.43 9.63 -19.60
N ILE A 6 -21.84 9.40 -18.44
CA ILE A 6 -22.29 8.42 -17.45
C ILE A 6 -22.67 9.16 -16.18
N GLU A 7 -23.83 8.83 -15.62
CA GLU A 7 -24.32 9.44 -14.38
C GLU A 7 -24.77 8.38 -13.38
N TYR A 8 -24.27 8.49 -12.15
CA TYR A 8 -24.70 7.65 -11.04
C TYR A 8 -26.16 7.92 -10.70
N SER A 9 -26.97 6.86 -10.67
CA SER A 9 -28.41 6.95 -10.35
C SER A 9 -28.68 6.45 -8.94
N SER A 10 -28.23 5.23 -8.62
CA SER A 10 -28.47 4.58 -7.33
C SER A 10 -27.62 3.32 -7.15
N SER A 11 -27.53 2.83 -5.91
CA SER A 11 -27.03 1.48 -5.60
C SER A 11 -27.96 0.75 -4.63
N GLU A 12 -27.84 -0.57 -4.60
CA GLU A 12 -28.43 -1.46 -3.59
C GLU A 12 -27.35 -2.38 -3.01
N HIS A 13 -27.39 -2.55 -1.68
CA HIS A 13 -26.54 -3.45 -0.92
C HIS A 13 -26.78 -4.91 -1.31
N THR A 14 -25.72 -5.67 -1.59
CA THR A 14 -25.81 -7.10 -1.94
C THR A 14 -25.95 -7.99 -0.70
N GLY A 15 -25.46 -7.53 0.46
CA GLY A 15 -25.31 -8.32 1.68
C GLY A 15 -24.06 -9.19 1.73
N SER A 16 -23.21 -9.13 0.70
CA SER A 16 -22.01 -9.94 0.54
C SER A 16 -20.74 -9.11 0.64
N PHE A 17 -19.76 -9.63 1.39
CA PHE A 17 -18.57 -8.88 1.78
C PHE A 17 -17.29 -9.47 1.20
N VAL A 18 -16.33 -8.60 0.94
CA VAL A 18 -14.96 -8.97 0.62
C VAL A 18 -14.32 -9.59 1.87
N VAL A 19 -13.67 -10.73 1.69
CA VAL A 19 -12.95 -11.45 2.74
C VAL A 19 -11.51 -11.75 2.32
N ASP A 20 -10.59 -11.85 3.29
CA ASP A 20 -9.17 -12.11 3.02
C ASP A 20 -8.93 -13.38 2.19
N GLY A 21 -9.75 -14.42 2.40
CA GLY A 21 -9.71 -15.69 1.66
C GLY A 21 -9.87 -15.55 0.14
N GLN A 22 -10.50 -14.47 -0.34
CA GLN A 22 -10.69 -14.21 -1.77
C GLN A 22 -9.40 -13.77 -2.48
N PHE A 23 -8.36 -13.39 -1.73
CA PHE A 23 -7.05 -12.99 -2.25
C PHE A 23 -6.01 -14.12 -2.14
N GLY A 24 -6.44 -15.36 -2.36
CA GLY A 24 -5.56 -16.54 -2.33
C GLY A 24 -4.87 -16.83 -3.66
N ALA A 25 -3.92 -17.76 -3.62
CA ALA A 25 -3.18 -18.21 -4.80
C ALA A 25 -2.88 -19.71 -4.84
N ASN A 26 -2.79 -20.26 -6.06
CA ASN A 26 -2.34 -21.63 -6.27
C ASN A 26 -0.80 -21.74 -6.15
N ALA A 27 -0.33 -22.66 -5.30
CA ALA A 27 1.07 -23.03 -5.16
C ALA A 27 1.33 -24.38 -5.85
N LEU A 28 1.78 -24.33 -7.11
CA LEU A 28 1.87 -25.52 -7.97
C LEU A 28 3.09 -26.38 -7.61
N HIS A 29 2.85 -27.64 -7.25
CA HIS A 29 3.90 -28.61 -6.95
C HIS A 29 4.84 -28.86 -8.14
N SER A 30 6.15 -28.94 -7.89
CA SER A 30 7.22 -29.05 -8.91
C SER A 30 7.38 -27.86 -9.86
N ILE A 31 6.47 -26.88 -9.82
CA ILE A 31 6.51 -25.67 -10.63
C ILE A 31 6.96 -24.49 -9.77
N ASN A 32 6.28 -24.23 -8.66
CA ASN A 32 6.57 -23.15 -7.73
C ASN A 32 7.37 -23.63 -6.51
N THR A 33 7.50 -24.95 -6.30
CA THR A 33 8.06 -25.57 -5.08
C THR A 33 9.25 -26.49 -5.36
N THR A 34 10.03 -26.17 -6.39
CA THR A 34 11.31 -26.84 -6.65
C THR A 34 12.33 -25.81 -7.10
N ASP A 35 13.35 -25.59 -6.27
CA ASP A 35 14.39 -24.62 -6.58
C ASP A 35 15.37 -25.15 -7.66
N ALA A 36 16.13 -24.25 -8.27
CA ALA A 36 17.09 -24.61 -9.32
C ALA A 36 18.23 -25.54 -8.84
N SER A 37 18.39 -25.71 -7.52
CA SER A 37 19.37 -26.61 -6.90
C SER A 37 18.83 -28.03 -6.66
N GLY A 38 17.54 -28.26 -6.92
CA GLY A 38 16.84 -29.52 -6.70
C GLY A 38 16.27 -29.70 -5.29
N GLY A 39 16.18 -28.62 -4.51
CA GLY A 39 15.45 -28.56 -3.24
C GLY A 39 13.94 -28.40 -3.45
N TYR A 40 13.15 -28.64 -2.40
CA TYR A 40 11.67 -28.63 -2.46
C TYR A 40 11.01 -27.34 -1.90
N SER A 41 11.79 -26.29 -1.66
CA SER A 41 11.28 -25.02 -1.15
C SER A 41 10.64 -24.18 -2.27
N PRO A 42 9.75 -23.22 -1.93
CA PRO A 42 9.21 -22.28 -2.90
C PRO A 42 10.29 -21.51 -3.66
N THR A 43 10.11 -21.31 -4.96
CA THR A 43 11.04 -20.54 -5.80
C THR A 43 11.07 -19.07 -5.38
N GLU A 44 12.21 -18.38 -5.53
CA GLU A 44 12.37 -16.97 -5.15
C GLU A 44 11.28 -16.08 -5.76
N GLY A 45 11.05 -16.19 -7.08
CA GLY A 45 9.98 -15.45 -7.73
C GLY A 45 8.58 -15.70 -7.13
N PHE A 46 8.29 -16.92 -6.66
CA PHE A 46 6.97 -17.23 -6.07
C PHE A 46 6.87 -16.57 -4.70
N GLN A 47 7.95 -16.60 -3.91
CA GLN A 47 8.01 -15.91 -2.63
C GLN A 47 7.83 -14.40 -2.81
N ASP A 48 8.45 -13.81 -3.82
CA ASP A 48 8.34 -12.38 -4.11
C ASP A 48 6.92 -12.00 -4.56
N ALA A 49 6.29 -12.82 -5.41
CA ALA A 49 4.90 -12.63 -5.81
C ALA A 49 3.94 -12.72 -4.61
N VAL A 50 4.12 -13.71 -3.74
CA VAL A 50 3.30 -13.87 -2.53
C VAL A 50 3.49 -12.71 -1.56
N LYS A 51 4.75 -12.30 -1.31
CA LYS A 51 5.08 -11.23 -0.36
C LYS A 51 4.65 -9.86 -0.86
N SER A 52 4.86 -9.56 -2.14
CA SER A 52 4.49 -8.25 -2.71
C SER A 52 2.99 -7.98 -2.67
N GLN A 53 2.17 -9.03 -2.56
CA GLN A 53 0.71 -8.96 -2.55
C GLN A 53 0.11 -9.36 -1.20
N SER A 54 0.95 -9.61 -0.18
CA SER A 54 0.52 -10.10 1.14
C SER A 54 -0.44 -11.30 1.05
N ILE A 55 -0.17 -12.27 0.18
CA ILE A 55 -1.04 -13.44 -0.01
C ILE A 55 -0.75 -14.45 1.11
N TYR A 56 -1.76 -14.80 1.91
CA TYR A 56 -1.63 -15.77 3.00
C TYR A 56 -2.44 -17.05 2.80
N ASN A 57 -3.44 -17.02 1.92
CA ASN A 57 -4.27 -18.19 1.60
C ASN A 57 -3.69 -18.92 0.37
N LEU A 58 -3.18 -20.13 0.58
CA LEU A 58 -2.52 -20.92 -0.46
C LEU A 58 -3.21 -22.25 -0.71
N ARG A 59 -3.41 -22.59 -1.99
CA ARG A 59 -3.86 -23.92 -2.39
C ARG A 59 -2.67 -24.75 -2.86
N TYR A 60 -2.44 -25.91 -2.23
CA TYR A 60 -1.33 -26.80 -2.53
C TYR A 60 -1.80 -28.26 -2.58
N PRO A 61 -1.29 -29.11 -3.49
CA PRO A 61 -0.29 -28.85 -4.52
C PRO A 61 -0.77 -28.07 -5.76
N GLY A 62 -2.06 -27.69 -5.82
CA GLY A 62 -2.67 -26.84 -6.85
C GLY A 62 -2.67 -27.43 -8.28
N GLY A 63 -3.65 -27.10 -9.12
CA GLY A 63 -3.71 -27.54 -10.52
C GLY A 63 -3.72 -29.06 -10.70
N HIS A 64 -3.26 -29.54 -11.86
CA HIS A 64 -3.23 -30.98 -12.22
C HIS A 64 -2.10 -31.81 -11.57
N VAL A 65 -1.37 -31.26 -10.59
CA VAL A 65 -0.19 -31.90 -10.00
C VAL A 65 -0.46 -32.63 -8.70
N GLU A 66 -1.71 -32.65 -8.22
CA GLU A 66 -2.13 -33.42 -7.06
C GLU A 66 -1.78 -34.91 -7.19
N ASN A 67 -1.80 -35.45 -8.41
CA ASN A 67 -1.44 -36.85 -8.67
C ASN A 67 0.08 -37.11 -8.73
N THR A 68 0.89 -36.05 -8.78
CA THR A 68 2.36 -36.18 -8.75
C THR A 68 2.86 -36.41 -7.32
N ILE A 69 2.08 -36.03 -6.31
CA ILE A 69 2.37 -36.36 -4.92
C ILE A 69 1.84 -37.76 -4.63
N ASP A 70 2.72 -38.77 -4.67
CA ASP A 70 2.34 -40.11 -4.25
C ASP A 70 2.24 -40.21 -2.72
N VAL A 71 1.04 -39.91 -2.22
CA VAL A 71 0.63 -39.95 -0.80
C VAL A 71 0.67 -41.35 -0.20
N THR A 72 0.85 -42.41 -0.99
CA THR A 72 0.96 -43.78 -0.45
C THR A 72 2.32 -44.08 0.16
N VAL A 73 3.33 -43.27 -0.17
CA VAL A 73 4.71 -43.43 0.28
C VAL A 73 4.97 -42.49 1.46
N MET A 74 5.09 -43.07 2.66
CA MET A 74 5.43 -42.36 3.90
C MET A 74 6.73 -42.92 4.48
N PRO A 75 7.90 -42.36 4.11
CA PRO A 75 9.19 -42.82 4.61
C PRO A 75 9.24 -42.73 6.13
N ASN A 76 9.56 -43.84 6.81
CA ASN A 76 9.54 -43.94 8.27
C ASN A 76 8.21 -43.51 8.94
N GLY A 77 7.09 -43.55 8.20
CA GLY A 77 5.79 -43.10 8.69
C GLY A 77 5.63 -41.57 8.76
N GLN A 78 6.49 -40.81 8.09
CA GLN A 78 6.42 -39.36 8.02
C GLN A 78 5.89 -38.88 6.66
N LEU A 79 5.43 -37.64 6.62
CA LEU A 79 5.16 -36.93 5.37
C LEU A 79 6.41 -36.89 4.48
N ARG A 80 6.17 -36.79 3.18
CA ARG A 80 7.25 -36.73 2.20
C ARG A 80 8.04 -35.42 2.34
N PRO A 81 9.37 -35.43 2.14
CA PRO A 81 10.20 -34.23 2.27
C PRO A 81 9.71 -33.02 1.48
N GLU A 82 9.15 -33.26 0.29
CA GLU A 82 8.67 -32.22 -0.60
C GLU A 82 7.36 -31.55 -0.15
N VAL A 83 6.49 -32.30 0.56
CA VAL A 83 5.29 -31.75 1.19
C VAL A 83 5.70 -30.95 2.43
N ARG A 84 6.60 -31.50 3.23
CA ARG A 84 7.11 -30.84 4.43
C ARG A 84 7.83 -29.54 4.10
N ALA A 85 8.69 -29.52 3.08
CA ALA A 85 9.45 -28.32 2.74
C ALA A 85 8.56 -27.10 2.41
N PHE A 86 7.42 -27.33 1.72
CA PHE A 86 6.45 -26.27 1.45
C PHE A 86 5.74 -25.81 2.73
N LEU A 87 5.23 -26.74 3.54
CA LEU A 87 4.50 -26.42 4.75
C LEU A 87 5.40 -25.82 5.86
N ASP A 88 6.63 -26.30 5.99
CA ASP A 88 7.67 -25.74 6.85
C ASP A 88 7.96 -24.29 6.44
N TRP A 89 8.06 -24.00 5.13
CA TRP A 89 8.21 -22.62 4.65
C TRP A 89 7.02 -21.74 5.04
N CYS A 90 5.77 -22.23 4.91
CA CYS A 90 4.59 -21.48 5.37
C CYS A 90 4.66 -21.17 6.87
N VAL A 91 5.02 -22.16 7.70
CA VAL A 91 5.15 -21.97 9.16
C VAL A 91 6.27 -20.98 9.49
N GLU A 92 7.44 -21.11 8.85
CA GLU A 92 8.61 -20.26 9.09
C GLU A 92 8.39 -18.80 8.69
N ASN A 93 7.48 -18.53 7.75
CA ASN A 93 7.15 -17.19 7.28
C ASN A 93 5.82 -16.65 7.84
N SER A 94 5.17 -17.38 8.75
CA SER A 94 3.97 -16.92 9.45
C SER A 94 4.34 -16.08 10.67
N THR A 95 3.55 -15.04 10.95
CA THR A 95 3.59 -14.27 12.21
C THR A 95 2.25 -14.38 12.95
N SER A 96 2.16 -13.81 14.15
CA SER A 96 0.87 -13.72 14.87
C SER A 96 -0.17 -12.85 14.18
N GLU A 97 0.28 -11.94 13.31
CA GLU A 97 -0.55 -10.97 12.59
C GLU A 97 -0.81 -11.40 11.13
N ALA A 98 0.03 -12.30 10.59
CA ALA A 98 0.00 -12.73 9.20
C ALA A 98 0.41 -14.20 9.10
N ALA A 99 -0.56 -15.10 9.30
CA ALA A 99 -0.33 -16.54 9.27
C ALA A 99 -0.83 -17.16 7.96
N TYR A 100 0.00 -18.00 7.34
CA TYR A 100 -0.39 -18.73 6.15
C TYR A 100 -1.49 -19.75 6.47
N GLN A 101 -2.51 -19.82 5.61
CA GLN A 101 -3.54 -20.83 5.60
C GLN A 101 -3.44 -21.67 4.32
N VAL A 102 -3.58 -22.99 4.44
CA VAL A 102 -3.35 -23.93 3.37
C VAL A 102 -4.57 -24.80 3.12
N THR A 103 -5.14 -24.68 1.93
CA THR A 103 -6.05 -25.67 1.35
C THR A 103 -5.22 -26.78 0.72
N PHE A 104 -5.33 -28.00 1.26
CA PHE A 104 -4.58 -29.15 0.76
C PHE A 104 -5.43 -30.02 -0.18
N THR A 105 -5.03 -30.15 -1.45
CA THR A 105 -5.72 -31.00 -2.43
C THR A 105 -5.26 -32.46 -2.33
N LEU A 106 -6.20 -33.37 -2.05
CA LEU A 106 -5.96 -34.80 -1.92
C LEU A 106 -6.16 -35.53 -3.27
N PRO A 107 -5.31 -36.48 -3.66
CA PRO A 107 -5.42 -37.15 -4.95
C PRO A 107 -6.60 -38.14 -5.01
N THR A 108 -7.40 -38.05 -6.07
CA THR A 108 -8.50 -39.01 -6.38
C THR A 108 -8.31 -39.79 -7.68
N LYS A 109 -7.54 -39.27 -8.66
CA LYS A 109 -7.22 -39.97 -9.94
C LYS A 109 -6.23 -41.13 -9.78
N SER A 110 -6.07 -41.64 -8.56
CA SER A 110 -5.13 -42.67 -8.16
C SER A 110 -5.83 -43.75 -7.33
N ASP A 111 -5.56 -45.03 -7.61
CA ASP A 111 -5.93 -46.16 -6.74
C ASP A 111 -5.15 -46.08 -5.40
N VAL A 112 -5.59 -45.23 -4.48
CA VAL A 112 -5.00 -45.04 -3.14
C VAL A 112 -5.76 -45.92 -2.13
N PRO A 113 -5.09 -46.87 -1.45
CA PRO A 113 -5.74 -47.64 -0.40
C PRO A 113 -6.25 -46.72 0.73
N PRO A 114 -7.50 -46.88 1.22
CA PRO A 114 -8.08 -45.99 2.23
C PRO A 114 -7.20 -45.83 3.49
N ALA A 115 -6.61 -46.94 3.97
CA ALA A 115 -5.74 -46.91 5.14
C ALA A 115 -4.43 -46.12 4.94
N ARG A 116 -3.98 -45.97 3.69
CA ARG A 116 -2.81 -45.12 3.35
C ARG A 116 -3.20 -43.66 3.31
N MET A 117 -4.36 -43.34 2.71
CA MET A 117 -4.89 -41.98 2.72
C MET A 117 -5.13 -41.49 4.16
N GLU A 118 -5.78 -42.30 5.01
CA GLU A 118 -6.01 -41.96 6.42
C GLU A 118 -4.69 -41.71 7.17
N ALA A 119 -3.66 -42.53 6.94
CA ALA A 119 -2.36 -42.35 7.58
C ALA A 119 -1.67 -41.05 7.13
N PHE A 120 -1.79 -40.70 5.85
CA PHE A 120 -1.25 -39.45 5.31
C PHE A 120 -1.95 -38.24 5.91
N VAL A 121 -3.28 -38.18 5.85
CA VAL A 121 -4.08 -37.07 6.41
C VAL A 121 -3.85 -36.93 7.91
N TYR A 122 -3.75 -38.05 8.63
CA TYR A 122 -3.47 -38.03 10.07
C TYR A 122 -2.11 -37.37 10.38
N GLU A 123 -1.04 -37.71 9.66
CA GLU A 123 0.26 -37.06 9.89
C GLU A 123 0.29 -35.61 9.39
N LEU A 124 -0.42 -35.29 8.29
CA LEU A 124 -0.58 -33.92 7.80
C LEU A 124 -1.19 -33.01 8.87
N LEU A 125 -2.38 -33.36 9.35
CA LEU A 125 -3.09 -32.53 10.34
C LEU A 125 -2.43 -32.58 11.72
N LYS A 126 -1.72 -33.66 12.07
CA LYS A 126 -0.98 -33.73 13.32
C LYS A 126 0.23 -32.80 13.34
N GLU A 127 0.90 -32.61 12.20
CA GLU A 127 2.11 -31.80 12.10
C GLU A 127 1.80 -30.35 11.71
N TYR A 128 0.77 -30.12 10.89
CA TYR A 128 0.45 -28.82 10.28
C TYR A 128 -1.03 -28.40 10.43
N GLY A 129 -1.79 -29.00 11.34
CA GLY A 129 -3.22 -28.70 11.53
C GLY A 129 -3.53 -27.26 11.95
N ASP A 130 -2.54 -26.50 12.45
CA ASP A 130 -2.70 -25.08 12.79
C ASP A 130 -2.74 -24.17 11.55
N ILE A 131 -2.23 -24.63 10.40
CA ILE A 131 -2.20 -23.87 9.13
C ILE A 131 -2.96 -24.54 8.00
N VAL A 132 -3.31 -25.82 8.10
CA VAL A 132 -4.14 -26.51 7.10
C VAL A 132 -5.60 -26.29 7.49
N THR A 133 -6.34 -25.53 6.69
CA THR A 133 -7.74 -25.15 6.97
C THR A 133 -8.76 -25.98 6.21
N ALA A 134 -8.37 -26.48 5.03
CA ALA A 134 -9.27 -27.26 4.18
C ALA A 134 -8.55 -28.45 3.52
N LEU A 135 -9.33 -29.51 3.27
CA LEU A 135 -8.96 -30.67 2.47
C LEU A 135 -9.88 -30.76 1.26
N GLU A 136 -9.32 -30.55 0.07
CA GLU A 136 -10.03 -30.65 -1.19
C GLU A 136 -9.95 -32.06 -1.78
N ILE A 137 -11.08 -32.63 -2.19
CA ILE A 137 -11.17 -34.03 -2.61
C ILE A 137 -10.97 -34.18 -4.12
N GLY A 138 -9.72 -34.15 -4.57
CA GLY A 138 -9.35 -34.30 -5.98
C GLY A 138 -9.28 -32.96 -6.72
N ASN A 139 -9.00 -33.04 -8.02
CA ASN A 139 -8.96 -31.88 -8.92
C ASN A 139 -9.32 -32.32 -10.35
N GLU A 140 -10.23 -31.61 -11.02
CA GLU A 140 -10.54 -31.79 -12.46
C GLU A 140 -10.69 -33.23 -12.95
N TYR A 141 -11.54 -34.05 -12.30
CA TYR A 141 -11.57 -35.51 -12.39
C TYR A 141 -11.71 -36.04 -13.81
N SER A 142 -12.44 -35.35 -14.69
CA SER A 142 -12.76 -35.84 -16.03
C SER A 142 -11.85 -35.33 -17.15
N ILE A 143 -10.90 -34.45 -16.84
CA ILE A 143 -9.95 -33.90 -17.83
C ILE A 143 -8.73 -34.81 -17.95
N GLY A 144 -8.30 -35.08 -19.19
CA GLY A 144 -7.09 -35.85 -19.49
C GLY A 144 -7.33 -37.04 -20.42
N THR A 145 -6.32 -37.90 -20.57
CA THR A 145 -6.48 -39.21 -21.24
C THR A 145 -6.31 -40.31 -20.21
N GLU A 146 -7.12 -41.37 -20.31
CA GLU A 146 -6.98 -42.54 -19.44
C GLU A 146 -5.58 -43.16 -19.61
N VAL A 147 -4.74 -43.08 -18.57
CA VAL A 147 -3.41 -43.69 -18.54
C VAL A 147 -3.40 -44.84 -17.55
N LYS A 148 -3.10 -46.05 -18.03
CA LYS A 148 -3.01 -47.25 -17.19
C LYS A 148 -1.63 -47.36 -16.55
N ASN A 149 -1.56 -47.32 -15.22
CA ASN A 149 -0.33 -47.28 -14.42
C ASN A 149 0.55 -46.03 -14.70
N PRO A 150 0.04 -44.82 -14.45
CA PRO A 150 0.80 -43.59 -14.71
C PRO A 150 2.06 -43.53 -13.82
N ASP A 151 3.16 -43.00 -14.37
CA ASP A 151 4.33 -42.63 -13.57
C ASP A 151 4.00 -41.38 -12.75
N ARG A 152 3.84 -41.58 -11.45
CA ARG A 152 3.43 -40.52 -10.50
C ARG A 152 4.59 -39.60 -10.10
N SER A 153 5.81 -39.87 -10.53
CA SER A 153 6.99 -39.06 -10.15
C SER A 153 7.34 -37.96 -11.15
N THR A 154 6.64 -37.91 -12.29
CA THR A 154 6.93 -36.99 -13.39
C THR A 154 5.74 -36.06 -13.61
N HIS A 155 5.99 -34.74 -13.66
CA HIS A 155 4.96 -33.76 -13.99
C HIS A 155 4.39 -34.04 -15.40
N PRO A 156 3.07 -33.99 -15.62
CA PRO A 156 2.46 -34.29 -16.93
C PRO A 156 3.03 -33.46 -18.10
N GLU A 157 3.38 -32.20 -17.86
CA GLU A 157 4.03 -31.31 -18.85
C GLU A 157 5.41 -31.78 -19.34
N HIS A 158 6.06 -32.72 -18.64
CA HIS A 158 7.36 -33.28 -19.02
C HIS A 158 7.25 -34.58 -19.83
N ILE A 159 6.03 -35.01 -20.14
CA ILE A 159 5.75 -36.21 -20.92
C ILE A 159 5.28 -35.80 -22.32
N GLU A 160 6.09 -36.10 -23.34
CA GLU A 160 5.75 -35.84 -24.75
C GLU A 160 4.44 -36.55 -25.13
N ASP A 161 3.51 -35.84 -25.78
CA ASP A 161 2.14 -36.29 -26.11
C ASP A 161 1.25 -36.70 -24.91
N SER A 162 1.62 -36.31 -23.68
CA SER A 162 0.76 -36.54 -22.51
C SER A 162 -0.45 -35.62 -22.49
N ASN A 163 -1.62 -36.19 -22.75
CA ASN A 163 -2.87 -35.66 -22.21
C ASN A 163 -2.94 -36.10 -20.74
N PHE A 164 -2.80 -35.13 -19.84
CA PHE A 164 -2.84 -35.17 -18.37
C PHE A 164 -3.39 -36.48 -17.73
N ILE A 165 -2.70 -36.93 -16.67
CA ILE A 165 -2.89 -38.22 -15.96
C ILE A 165 -4.38 -38.56 -15.76
N ALA A 166 -4.82 -39.65 -16.39
CA ALA A 166 -6.06 -40.41 -16.15
C ALA A 166 -7.33 -39.60 -15.86
N ALA A 167 -8.09 -39.26 -16.92
CA ALA A 167 -9.50 -38.86 -16.77
C ALA A 167 -10.34 -40.00 -16.16
N MET A 168 -11.21 -39.67 -15.21
CA MET A 168 -12.20 -40.55 -14.60
C MET A 168 -13.61 -40.21 -15.11
N ASN A 169 -14.49 -41.20 -15.18
CA ASN A 169 -15.94 -40.92 -15.24
C ASN A 169 -16.52 -40.71 -13.83
N GLU A 170 -17.81 -40.36 -13.77
CA GLU A 170 -18.51 -40.00 -12.54
C GLU A 170 -18.53 -41.16 -11.54
N ILE A 171 -18.72 -42.40 -12.00
CA ILE A 171 -18.75 -43.59 -11.14
C ILE A 171 -17.36 -43.84 -10.54
N GLU A 172 -16.31 -43.72 -11.35
CA GLU A 172 -14.93 -43.89 -10.90
C GLU A 172 -14.55 -42.84 -9.86
N TYR A 173 -14.85 -41.57 -10.14
CA TYR A 173 -14.64 -40.49 -9.20
C TYR A 173 -15.46 -40.67 -7.93
N SER A 174 -16.75 -41.03 -8.00
CA SER A 174 -17.57 -41.31 -6.81
C SER A 174 -16.95 -42.34 -5.88
N LEU A 175 -16.45 -43.44 -6.43
CA LEU A 175 -15.85 -44.51 -5.63
C LEU A 175 -14.55 -44.04 -4.97
N ALA A 176 -13.73 -43.29 -5.71
CA ALA A 176 -12.52 -42.69 -5.19
C ALA A 176 -12.81 -41.64 -4.12
N ALA A 177 -13.66 -40.65 -4.42
CA ALA A 177 -14.08 -39.58 -3.50
C ALA A 177 -14.70 -40.15 -2.23
N ASN A 178 -15.63 -41.12 -2.32
CA ASN A 178 -16.21 -41.78 -1.15
C ASN A 178 -15.12 -42.43 -0.28
N SER A 179 -14.12 -43.05 -0.88
CA SER A 179 -12.99 -43.65 -0.16
C SER A 179 -12.11 -42.60 0.51
N VAL A 180 -11.75 -41.52 -0.20
CA VAL A 180 -10.89 -40.44 0.30
C VAL A 180 -11.57 -39.66 1.42
N ILE A 181 -12.83 -39.24 1.25
CA ILE A 181 -13.60 -38.51 2.28
C ILE A 181 -13.67 -39.34 3.57
N ASN A 182 -14.05 -40.61 3.48
CA ASN A 182 -14.13 -41.47 4.67
C ASN A 182 -12.78 -41.66 5.36
N ALA A 183 -11.68 -41.72 4.58
CA ALA A 183 -10.33 -41.84 5.13
C ALA A 183 -9.86 -40.54 5.80
N ALA A 184 -10.17 -39.38 5.21
CA ALA A 184 -9.88 -38.08 5.81
C ALA A 184 -10.70 -37.88 7.11
N GLN A 185 -12.00 -38.19 7.08
CA GLN A 185 -12.85 -38.13 8.28
C GLN A 185 -12.35 -39.07 9.40
N ASN A 186 -11.89 -40.28 9.06
CA ASN A 186 -11.27 -41.16 10.07
C ASN A 186 -10.03 -40.53 10.72
N ALA A 187 -9.20 -39.83 9.94
CA ALA A 187 -8.00 -39.18 10.45
C ALA A 187 -8.35 -38.03 11.40
N ILE A 188 -9.33 -37.19 11.02
CA ILE A 188 -9.89 -36.11 11.85
C ILE A 188 -10.48 -36.69 13.15
N ASP A 189 -11.35 -37.70 13.05
CA ASP A 189 -11.95 -38.36 14.23
C ASP A 189 -10.87 -38.95 15.14
N ARG A 190 -9.81 -39.53 14.56
CA ARG A 190 -8.69 -40.11 15.32
C ARG A 190 -7.90 -39.05 16.07
N LEU A 191 -7.67 -37.87 15.48
CA LEU A 191 -7.00 -36.75 16.15
C LEU A 191 -7.86 -36.20 17.28
N GLY A 192 -9.14 -35.93 17.03
CA GLY A 192 -10.09 -35.44 18.05
C GLY A 192 -10.26 -36.41 19.23
N ASN A 193 -10.24 -37.73 18.99
CA ASN A 193 -10.29 -38.70 20.08
C ASN A 193 -9.01 -38.73 20.93
N GLN A 194 -7.85 -38.40 20.35
CA GLN A 194 -6.58 -38.32 21.08
C GLN A 194 -6.41 -36.99 21.84
N SER A 195 -7.13 -35.93 21.46
CA SER A 195 -7.11 -34.63 22.12
C SER A 195 -7.96 -34.57 23.41
N SER A 196 -8.71 -35.62 23.75
CA SER A 196 -9.57 -35.75 24.97
C SER A 196 -8.88 -35.57 26.35
N ASN A 197 -7.59 -35.22 26.37
CA ASN A 197 -6.84 -34.72 27.55
C ASN A 197 -6.64 -33.18 27.56
N GLY A 198 -7.23 -32.42 26.62
CA GLY A 198 -7.29 -30.96 26.62
C GLY A 198 -6.12 -30.19 25.99
N ASN A 199 -5.17 -30.87 25.33
CA ASN A 199 -3.95 -30.26 24.74
C ASN A 199 -3.67 -30.69 23.28
N GLY A 200 -4.63 -31.31 22.58
CA GLY A 200 -4.46 -31.65 21.15
C GLY A 200 -5.17 -30.62 20.26
N PRO A 201 -4.68 -30.37 19.03
CA PRO A 201 -5.34 -29.45 18.10
C PRO A 201 -6.79 -29.88 17.88
N ASP A 202 -7.71 -28.90 17.89
CA ASP A 202 -9.12 -29.05 17.55
C ASP A 202 -9.26 -28.61 16.10
N PRO A 203 -9.25 -29.53 15.13
CA PRO A 203 -9.10 -29.14 13.74
C PRO A 203 -10.52 -29.07 13.16
N ASP A 204 -11.16 -27.91 13.28
CA ASP A 204 -12.30 -27.53 12.43
C ASP A 204 -11.77 -27.41 10.99
N ILE A 205 -11.66 -28.56 10.31
CA ILE A 205 -11.11 -28.67 8.95
C ILE A 205 -12.25 -28.78 7.96
N LEU A 206 -12.28 -27.86 7.00
CA LEU A 206 -13.24 -27.88 5.91
C LEU A 206 -12.94 -29.05 4.96
N LEU A 207 -13.85 -30.02 4.86
CA LEU A 207 -13.78 -31.08 3.85
C LEU A 207 -14.60 -30.67 2.64
N GLN A 208 -13.93 -30.28 1.57
CA GLN A 208 -14.58 -29.69 0.40
C GLN A 208 -14.52 -30.60 -0.82
N MET A 209 -15.68 -30.78 -1.46
CA MET A 209 -15.82 -31.66 -2.60
C MET A 209 -15.38 -30.95 -3.88
N ALA A 210 -14.37 -31.49 -4.57
CA ALA A 210 -13.90 -30.92 -5.81
C ALA A 210 -14.99 -30.95 -6.89
N GLU A 211 -15.05 -29.87 -7.67
CA GLU A 211 -15.80 -29.73 -8.92
C GLU A 211 -17.32 -29.88 -8.84
N THR A 212 -17.95 -29.11 -7.96
CA THR A 212 -19.40 -28.87 -8.06
C THR A 212 -19.73 -27.99 -9.28
N ASN A 213 -18.70 -27.37 -9.87
CA ASN A 213 -18.69 -26.67 -11.16
C ASN A 213 -17.26 -26.65 -11.76
N GLY A 214 -17.10 -26.99 -13.03
CA GLY A 214 -15.80 -26.84 -13.72
C GLY A 214 -15.99 -26.73 -15.23
N SER A 215 -15.32 -25.77 -15.87
CA SER A 215 -15.50 -25.43 -17.29
C SER A 215 -15.10 -26.48 -18.32
N ALA A 216 -14.63 -27.63 -17.87
CA ALA A 216 -14.23 -28.74 -18.73
C ALA A 216 -14.70 -30.12 -18.23
N SER A 217 -15.20 -30.23 -16.99
CA SER A 217 -15.73 -31.49 -16.45
C SER A 217 -17.24 -31.61 -16.63
N THR A 218 -17.67 -32.38 -17.64
CA THR A 218 -19.09 -32.60 -17.94
C THR A 218 -19.46 -34.06 -17.82
N TYR A 219 -20.75 -34.34 -17.63
CA TYR A 219 -21.24 -35.72 -17.64
C TYR A 219 -20.77 -36.44 -18.94
N ASN A 220 -20.14 -37.60 -18.80
CA ASN A 220 -19.57 -38.34 -19.93
C ASN A 220 -20.54 -39.41 -20.50
N GLY A 221 -21.71 -39.59 -19.88
CA GLY A 221 -22.65 -40.67 -20.20
C GLY A 221 -23.88 -40.29 -21.04
N GLY A 222 -24.22 -41.12 -22.05
CA GLY A 222 -25.56 -41.17 -22.64
C GLY A 222 -26.08 -39.87 -23.27
N GLU A 223 -27.40 -39.66 -23.26
CA GLU A 223 -28.08 -38.48 -23.84
C GLU A 223 -27.89 -37.20 -23.01
N GLN A 224 -27.35 -37.30 -21.80
CA GLN A 224 -27.09 -36.18 -20.89
C GLN A 224 -25.62 -35.73 -20.91
N SER A 225 -24.82 -36.23 -21.85
CA SER A 225 -23.41 -35.86 -21.92
C SER A 225 -23.26 -34.35 -22.11
N GLY A 226 -22.38 -33.71 -21.34
CA GLY A 226 -22.32 -32.24 -21.26
C GLY A 226 -23.05 -31.61 -20.07
N ASN A 227 -23.90 -32.37 -19.36
CA ASN A 227 -24.75 -31.83 -18.28
C ASN A 227 -24.07 -31.89 -16.90
N PHE A 228 -23.82 -30.73 -16.29
CA PHE A 228 -23.17 -30.62 -14.98
C PHE A 228 -24.05 -31.10 -13.82
N ASP A 229 -25.36 -30.81 -13.85
CA ASP A 229 -26.29 -31.23 -12.80
C ASP A 229 -26.40 -32.75 -12.75
N ALA A 230 -26.44 -33.39 -13.93
CA ALA A 230 -26.43 -34.85 -14.04
C ALA A 230 -25.12 -35.47 -13.51
N ALA A 231 -23.98 -34.77 -13.64
CA ALA A 231 -22.72 -35.20 -13.06
C ALA A 231 -22.77 -35.12 -11.53
N ASN A 232 -23.19 -33.98 -10.96
CA ASN A 232 -23.35 -33.81 -9.51
C ASN A 232 -24.30 -34.85 -8.91
N GLU A 233 -25.46 -35.08 -9.55
CA GLU A 233 -26.41 -36.14 -9.17
C GLU A 233 -25.77 -37.54 -9.17
N ALA A 234 -25.09 -37.88 -10.27
CA ALA A 234 -24.42 -39.17 -10.42
C ALA A 234 -23.35 -39.37 -9.34
N ILE A 235 -22.60 -38.31 -9.03
CA ILE A 235 -21.49 -38.42 -8.08
C ILE A 235 -22.01 -38.59 -6.65
N LEU A 236 -22.89 -37.67 -6.22
CA LEU A 236 -23.41 -37.61 -4.85
C LEU A 236 -24.25 -38.85 -4.49
N SER A 237 -25.02 -39.40 -5.45
CA SER A 237 -25.86 -40.58 -5.21
C SER A 237 -25.10 -41.87 -4.89
N LEU A 238 -23.77 -41.89 -5.14
CA LEU A 238 -22.90 -43.03 -4.87
C LEU A 238 -22.03 -42.86 -3.61
N LEU A 239 -22.10 -41.69 -2.95
CA LEU A 239 -21.49 -41.47 -1.66
C LEU A 239 -22.33 -42.12 -0.55
N ASN A 240 -21.68 -42.64 0.49
CA ASN A 240 -22.39 -43.14 1.66
C ASN A 240 -22.79 -42.00 2.61
N ASP A 241 -23.72 -42.27 3.54
CA ASP A 241 -24.23 -41.27 4.50
C ASP A 241 -23.12 -40.57 5.29
N ARG A 242 -22.02 -41.28 5.58
CA ARG A 242 -20.89 -40.70 6.31
C ARG A 242 -20.09 -39.72 5.47
N ALA A 243 -19.84 -40.04 4.20
CA ALA A 243 -19.17 -39.14 3.28
C ALA A 243 -20.04 -37.90 3.00
N LEU A 244 -21.33 -38.09 2.74
CA LEU A 244 -22.27 -36.97 2.56
C LEU A 244 -22.32 -36.07 3.81
N GLY A 245 -22.36 -36.66 5.00
CA GLY A 245 -22.36 -35.91 6.25
C GLY A 245 -21.04 -35.22 6.59
N ALA A 246 -19.95 -35.51 5.88
CA ALA A 246 -18.63 -34.93 6.10
C ALA A 246 -18.25 -33.85 5.07
N ILE A 247 -19.06 -33.62 4.04
CA ILE A 247 -18.77 -32.59 3.02
C ILE A 247 -19.27 -31.24 3.50
N ASP A 248 -18.36 -30.34 3.84
CA ASP A 248 -18.67 -29.02 4.41
C ASP A 248 -18.44 -27.87 3.44
N GLY A 249 -17.78 -28.12 2.30
CA GLY A 249 -17.54 -27.15 1.24
C GLY A 249 -17.79 -27.67 -0.16
N ALA A 250 -18.10 -26.74 -1.08
CA ALA A 250 -18.24 -26.92 -2.51
C ALA A 250 -17.12 -26.17 -3.23
N VAL A 251 -16.56 -26.78 -4.28
CA VAL A 251 -15.43 -26.21 -5.01
C VAL A 251 -15.78 -25.95 -6.46
N VAL A 252 -15.35 -24.78 -6.95
CA VAL A 252 -15.58 -24.31 -8.31
C VAL A 252 -14.29 -23.82 -8.97
N HIS A 253 -14.13 -24.13 -10.26
CA HIS A 253 -13.12 -23.50 -11.11
C HIS A 253 -13.78 -22.48 -12.04
N TYR A 254 -13.31 -21.23 -11.97
CA TYR A 254 -13.90 -20.09 -12.66
C TYR A 254 -12.93 -19.44 -13.65
N TYR A 255 -12.97 -19.90 -14.89
CA TYR A 255 -12.16 -19.35 -15.97
C TYR A 255 -12.96 -18.44 -16.90
N TYR A 256 -12.39 -17.37 -17.42
CA TYR A 256 -12.98 -16.67 -18.56
C TYR A 256 -12.27 -17.09 -19.85
N ASN A 257 -12.99 -17.76 -20.78
CA ASN A 257 -12.44 -18.27 -22.05
C ASN A 257 -13.46 -18.04 -23.16
N VAL A 258 -13.15 -17.12 -24.08
CA VAL A 258 -13.99 -16.87 -25.26
C VAL A 258 -13.13 -16.45 -26.45
N ASP A 259 -13.49 -16.92 -27.64
CA ASP A 259 -12.91 -16.40 -28.88
C ASP A 259 -13.30 -14.92 -29.04
N ARG A 260 -12.36 -14.12 -29.55
CA ARG A 260 -12.35 -12.64 -29.54
C ARG A 260 -13.66 -11.92 -29.91
N GLU A 261 -14.48 -12.46 -30.82
CA GLU A 261 -15.75 -11.82 -31.24
C GLU A 261 -16.77 -11.70 -30.08
N GLU A 262 -16.75 -12.63 -29.12
CA GLU A 262 -17.61 -12.60 -27.94
C GLU A 262 -17.03 -11.71 -26.82
N GLY A 263 -15.70 -11.66 -26.69
CA GLY A 263 -15.01 -10.77 -25.74
C GLY A 263 -14.99 -9.29 -26.13
N ALA A 264 -15.27 -8.96 -27.40
CA ALA A 264 -15.22 -7.59 -27.91
C ALA A 264 -16.56 -6.86 -27.89
N THR A 265 -17.68 -7.55 -27.69
CA THR A 265 -19.01 -6.93 -27.78
C THR A 265 -19.82 -6.98 -26.50
N PHE A 266 -19.65 -7.97 -25.59
CA PHE A 266 -20.45 -8.10 -24.35
C PHE A 266 -22.00 -7.96 -24.56
N GLU A 267 -22.51 -7.90 -25.79
CA GLU A 267 -23.90 -7.62 -26.13
C GLU A 267 -24.78 -8.87 -26.01
N ALA A 268 -24.18 -10.06 -26.02
CA ALA A 268 -24.85 -11.33 -25.75
C ALA A 268 -24.78 -11.66 -24.25
N ALA A 269 -25.27 -10.75 -23.39
CA ALA A 269 -25.26 -10.88 -21.94
C ALA A 269 -25.97 -12.15 -21.40
N GLU A 270 -26.78 -12.83 -22.22
CA GLU A 270 -27.44 -14.10 -21.82
C GLU A 270 -26.60 -15.34 -22.14
N ASP A 271 -25.86 -15.41 -23.26
CA ASP A 271 -25.21 -16.67 -23.68
C ASP A 271 -24.01 -17.04 -22.78
N TRP A 272 -23.21 -16.07 -22.33
CA TRP A 272 -22.06 -16.36 -21.46
C TRP A 272 -22.48 -16.69 -20.02
N ARG A 273 -23.54 -16.03 -19.51
CA ARG A 273 -24.17 -16.34 -18.21
C ARG A 273 -24.88 -17.69 -18.26
N GLU A 274 -25.47 -18.06 -19.39
CA GLU A 274 -26.08 -19.39 -19.58
C GLU A 274 -25.06 -20.54 -19.57
N ILE A 275 -23.85 -20.34 -20.11
CA ILE A 275 -22.81 -21.39 -20.12
C ILE A 275 -22.22 -21.64 -18.72
N ARG A 276 -22.26 -20.66 -17.80
CA ARG A 276 -21.60 -20.73 -16.47
C ARG A 276 -22.45 -20.21 -15.31
N ARG A 277 -23.70 -20.68 -15.17
CA ARG A 277 -24.54 -20.46 -13.98
C ARG A 277 -23.95 -21.12 -12.72
N ILE A 278 -22.87 -20.56 -12.19
CA ILE A 278 -22.17 -21.07 -11.00
C ILE A 278 -23.13 -21.06 -9.82
N ASP A 279 -23.90 -19.98 -9.70
CA ASP A 279 -24.99 -19.78 -8.77
C ASP A 279 -26.00 -20.94 -8.81
N GLN A 280 -26.58 -21.22 -9.98
CA GLN A 280 -27.57 -22.29 -10.13
C GLN A 280 -26.97 -23.67 -9.83
N ARG A 281 -25.73 -23.94 -10.26
CA ARG A 281 -25.07 -25.24 -10.02
C ARG A 281 -24.71 -25.43 -8.55
N TYR A 282 -24.28 -24.36 -7.88
CA TYR A 282 -24.02 -24.34 -6.46
C TYR A 282 -25.31 -24.55 -5.66
N ASP A 283 -26.41 -23.88 -6.04
CA ASP A 283 -27.74 -24.11 -5.48
C ASP A 283 -28.17 -25.58 -5.67
N ASN A 284 -28.00 -26.13 -6.87
CA ASN A 284 -28.29 -27.52 -7.17
C ASN A 284 -27.45 -28.47 -6.30
N PHE A 285 -26.17 -28.18 -6.09
CA PHE A 285 -25.30 -28.99 -5.23
C PHE A 285 -25.81 -29.02 -3.78
N GLN A 286 -26.15 -27.85 -3.23
CA GLN A 286 -26.71 -27.71 -1.89
C GLN A 286 -28.06 -28.43 -1.76
N GLU A 287 -28.92 -28.35 -2.78
CA GLU A 287 -30.21 -29.06 -2.81
C GLU A 287 -30.01 -30.59 -2.75
N HIS A 288 -29.06 -31.12 -3.54
CA HIS A 288 -28.74 -32.54 -3.54
C HIS A 288 -28.10 -33.02 -2.24
N LEU A 289 -27.27 -32.19 -1.62
CA LEU A 289 -26.70 -32.46 -0.31
C LEU A 289 -27.74 -32.34 0.82
N GLY A 290 -28.79 -31.54 0.61
CA GLY A 290 -29.87 -31.28 1.56
C GLY A 290 -29.49 -30.30 2.68
N ARG A 291 -28.40 -29.53 2.50
CA ARG A 291 -27.92 -28.50 3.43
C ARG A 291 -27.03 -27.50 2.71
N ASN A 292 -26.88 -26.33 3.32
CA ASN A 292 -25.91 -25.33 2.88
C ASN A 292 -24.50 -25.75 3.31
N VAL A 293 -23.52 -25.39 2.49
CA VAL A 293 -22.08 -25.60 2.69
C VAL A 293 -21.34 -24.32 2.34
N GLU A 294 -20.04 -24.26 2.56
CA GLU A 294 -19.22 -23.14 2.10
C GLU A 294 -18.89 -23.26 0.60
N LEU A 295 -18.63 -22.13 -0.05
CA LEU A 295 -18.22 -22.08 -1.46
C LEU A 295 -16.79 -21.57 -1.57
N SER A 296 -15.94 -22.33 -2.27
CA SER A 296 -14.57 -21.94 -2.58
C SER A 296 -14.32 -21.99 -4.09
N VAL A 297 -13.64 -20.97 -4.62
CA VAL A 297 -13.20 -20.90 -6.01
C VAL A 297 -11.71 -21.23 -6.08
N THR A 298 -11.38 -22.51 -6.21
CA THR A 298 -10.01 -23.00 -6.06
C THR A 298 -9.10 -22.77 -7.25
N GLU A 299 -9.67 -22.37 -8.39
CA GLU A 299 -8.93 -21.87 -9.55
C GLU A 299 -9.76 -20.81 -10.26
N TRP A 300 -9.21 -19.62 -10.45
CA TRP A 300 -9.85 -18.61 -11.30
C TRP A 300 -8.83 -17.72 -12.00
N ASN A 301 -9.16 -17.32 -13.24
CA ASN A 301 -8.42 -16.32 -14.02
C ASN A 301 -9.06 -16.10 -15.40
N VAL A 302 -8.52 -15.13 -16.13
CA VAL A 302 -8.68 -15.03 -17.59
C VAL A 302 -7.76 -16.06 -18.26
N VAL A 303 -8.34 -16.92 -19.11
CA VAL A 303 -7.58 -17.89 -19.90
C VAL A 303 -7.38 -17.35 -21.31
N ALA A 304 -6.19 -16.82 -21.57
CA ALA A 304 -5.74 -16.46 -22.90
C ALA A 304 -5.10 -17.67 -23.60
N GLY A 305 -5.59 -18.03 -24.78
CA GLY A 305 -4.86 -18.86 -25.72
C GLY A 305 -3.94 -18.02 -26.60
N ASN A 306 -3.06 -18.67 -27.37
CA ASN A 306 -2.23 -17.98 -28.39
C ASN A 306 -3.07 -17.20 -29.43
N ILE A 307 -4.36 -17.53 -29.54
CA ILE A 307 -5.31 -16.90 -30.47
C ILE A 307 -6.06 -15.73 -29.81
N THR A 308 -6.20 -15.74 -28.49
CA THR A 308 -7.10 -14.83 -27.74
C THR A 308 -6.38 -13.89 -26.78
N GLN A 309 -5.03 -13.79 -26.82
CA GLN A 309 -4.20 -12.87 -26.01
C GLN A 309 -5.00 -11.62 -25.62
N HIS A 310 -5.34 -11.47 -24.34
CA HIS A 310 -6.29 -10.44 -23.92
C HIS A 310 -5.59 -9.13 -23.54
N GLY A 311 -4.26 -9.14 -23.31
CA GLY A 311 -3.49 -7.95 -22.93
C GLY A 311 -4.19 -7.10 -21.87
N ALA A 312 -4.43 -5.83 -22.18
CA ALA A 312 -5.12 -4.87 -21.32
C ALA A 312 -6.57 -5.26 -20.97
N ALA A 313 -7.30 -5.92 -21.88
CA ALA A 313 -8.70 -6.31 -21.66
C ALA A 313 -8.88 -7.23 -20.46
N SER A 314 -7.85 -8.02 -20.14
CA SER A 314 -7.86 -8.97 -19.02
C SER A 314 -8.06 -8.31 -17.65
N ALA A 315 -7.59 -7.07 -17.47
CA ALA A 315 -7.76 -6.30 -16.24
C ALA A 315 -9.23 -6.05 -15.90
N SER A 316 -10.04 -5.64 -16.89
CA SER A 316 -11.47 -5.39 -16.67
C SER A 316 -12.29 -6.66 -16.40
N ILE A 317 -11.81 -7.80 -16.90
CA ILE A 317 -12.49 -9.09 -16.75
C ILE A 317 -12.23 -9.66 -15.36
N ILE A 318 -10.98 -9.61 -14.89
CA ILE A 318 -10.65 -10.15 -13.56
C ILE A 318 -11.36 -9.37 -12.45
N ILE A 319 -11.59 -8.07 -12.64
CA ILE A 319 -12.36 -7.22 -11.71
C ILE A 319 -13.84 -7.62 -11.67
N GLU A 320 -14.50 -7.81 -12.82
CA GLU A 320 -15.89 -8.30 -12.85
C GLU A 320 -16.01 -9.71 -12.26
N MET A 321 -15.06 -10.59 -12.59
CA MET A 321 -15.02 -11.93 -12.02
C MET A 321 -14.93 -11.89 -10.48
N PHE A 322 -14.11 -11.00 -9.94
CA PHE A 322 -13.97 -10.80 -8.50
C PHE A 322 -15.28 -10.30 -7.88
N GLU A 323 -15.93 -9.29 -8.46
CA GLU A 323 -17.24 -8.80 -7.97
C GLU A 323 -18.29 -9.91 -7.92
N TYR A 324 -18.34 -10.73 -8.98
CA TYR A 324 -19.27 -11.86 -9.03
C TYR A 324 -18.98 -12.89 -7.93
N MET A 325 -17.70 -13.19 -7.65
CA MET A 325 -17.33 -14.08 -6.53
C MET A 325 -17.72 -13.49 -5.18
N VAL A 326 -17.56 -12.18 -4.97
CA VAL A 326 -18.01 -11.50 -3.75
C VAL A 326 -19.52 -11.69 -3.58
N ARG A 327 -20.31 -11.40 -4.61
CA ARG A 327 -21.78 -11.54 -4.60
C ARG A 327 -22.30 -12.97 -4.42
N MET A 328 -21.42 -13.96 -4.60
CA MET A 328 -21.72 -15.38 -4.38
C MET A 328 -21.32 -15.88 -2.98
N ASP A 329 -20.86 -14.98 -2.10
CA ASP A 329 -20.32 -15.32 -0.77
C ASP A 329 -19.20 -16.37 -0.85
N VAL A 330 -18.30 -16.23 -1.84
CA VAL A 330 -17.11 -17.09 -1.94
C VAL A 330 -16.19 -16.80 -0.76
N ASN A 331 -15.89 -17.82 0.04
CA ASN A 331 -15.01 -17.70 1.21
C ASN A 331 -13.53 -17.67 0.81
N ASP A 332 -13.10 -18.64 0.00
CA ASP A 332 -11.74 -18.73 -0.49
C ASP A 332 -11.69 -18.70 -2.01
N ALA A 333 -10.84 -17.86 -2.59
CA ALA A 333 -10.59 -17.83 -4.02
C ALA A 333 -9.08 -17.87 -4.29
N PHE A 334 -8.65 -18.72 -5.22
CA PHE A 334 -7.23 -18.93 -5.50
C PHE A 334 -6.92 -18.66 -6.95
N VAL A 335 -6.23 -17.54 -7.21
CA VAL A 335 -5.87 -17.16 -8.59
C VAL A 335 -4.95 -18.22 -9.20
N TRP A 336 -5.25 -18.62 -10.44
CA TRP A 336 -4.48 -19.64 -11.15
C TRP A 336 -3.98 -19.17 -12.52
N PRO A 337 -2.67 -19.25 -12.81
CA PRO A 337 -1.57 -19.39 -11.87
C PRO A 337 -1.03 -18.02 -11.41
N LEU A 338 -0.55 -17.95 -10.16
CA LEU A 338 0.20 -16.78 -9.68
C LEU A 338 1.48 -16.58 -10.50
N GLN A 339 2.27 -17.65 -10.61
CA GLN A 339 3.48 -17.72 -11.44
C GLN A 339 3.53 -19.01 -12.25
N HIS A 340 3.68 -18.89 -13.57
CA HIS A 340 3.74 -20.03 -14.48
C HIS A 340 4.37 -19.69 -15.83
N ARG A 341 4.47 -20.70 -16.71
CA ARG A 341 4.92 -20.56 -18.11
C ARG A 341 3.77 -20.30 -19.10
N THR A 342 2.54 -20.13 -18.63
CA THR A 342 1.36 -19.87 -19.46
C THR A 342 1.11 -18.37 -19.57
N PRO A 343 0.45 -17.90 -20.64
CA PRO A 343 0.09 -16.48 -20.81
C PRO A 343 -0.96 -15.96 -19.81
N ASN A 344 -1.45 -16.82 -18.91
CA ASN A 344 -2.45 -16.48 -17.88
C ASN A 344 -1.80 -16.09 -16.55
N ASN A 345 -0.48 -16.11 -16.43
CA ASN A 345 0.18 -15.76 -15.17
C ASN A 345 -0.05 -14.28 -14.83
N ILE A 346 -0.22 -13.99 -13.54
CA ILE A 346 -0.40 -12.60 -13.10
C ILE A 346 0.93 -11.95 -12.64
N PHE A 347 1.91 -12.73 -12.18
CA PHE A 347 3.20 -12.22 -11.68
C PHE A 347 4.44 -12.92 -12.26
N GLY A 348 4.63 -12.88 -13.58
CA GLY A 348 5.92 -13.22 -14.20
C GLY A 348 6.22 -14.72 -14.39
N ASN A 349 7.44 -15.02 -14.86
CA ASN A 349 7.89 -16.37 -15.20
C ASN A 349 8.53 -17.09 -14.02
N ARG A 350 8.18 -18.37 -13.84
CA ARG A 350 8.87 -19.27 -12.90
C ARG A 350 10.39 -19.47 -13.19
N SER A 351 10.92 -18.88 -14.25
CA SER A 351 12.33 -19.04 -14.70
C SER A 351 13.13 -17.74 -14.67
N VAL A 352 12.55 -16.65 -14.15
CA VAL A 352 13.18 -15.33 -14.06
C VAL A 352 13.01 -14.82 -12.64
N ASP A 353 14.08 -14.33 -12.03
CA ASP A 353 14.08 -13.90 -10.62
C ASP A 353 13.44 -12.50 -10.45
N SER A 354 13.17 -11.76 -11.53
CA SER A 354 12.45 -10.49 -11.49
C SER A 354 10.94 -10.67 -11.57
N LEU A 355 10.22 -10.00 -10.65
CA LEU A 355 8.76 -9.94 -10.64
C LEU A 355 8.26 -9.05 -11.80
N GLU A 356 7.72 -9.66 -12.85
CA GLU A 356 7.00 -8.97 -13.93
C GLU A 356 5.50 -9.06 -13.69
N THR A 357 4.79 -7.94 -13.78
CA THR A 357 3.35 -7.88 -13.53
C THR A 357 2.60 -7.79 -14.85
N SER A 358 1.60 -8.65 -15.09
CA SER A 358 0.72 -8.50 -16.25
C SER A 358 -0.39 -7.49 -15.97
N MET A 359 -1.17 -7.09 -16.98
CA MET A 359 -2.33 -6.21 -16.76
C MET A 359 -3.36 -6.78 -15.77
N SER A 360 -3.59 -8.10 -15.80
CA SER A 360 -4.42 -8.77 -14.78
C SER A 360 -3.76 -8.78 -13.40
N GLY A 361 -2.43 -8.92 -13.33
CA GLY A 361 -1.71 -8.81 -12.06
C GLY A 361 -1.76 -7.43 -11.43
N ALA A 362 -1.70 -6.37 -12.26
CA ALA A 362 -1.87 -5.00 -11.79
C ALA A 362 -3.30 -4.76 -11.28
N ALA A 363 -4.31 -5.27 -12.00
CA ALA A 363 -5.70 -5.21 -11.54
C ALA A 363 -5.93 -6.00 -10.24
N PHE A 364 -5.35 -7.20 -10.11
CA PHE A 364 -5.39 -7.98 -8.88
C PHE A 364 -4.73 -7.24 -7.71
N THR A 365 -3.58 -6.61 -7.95
CA THR A 365 -2.88 -5.76 -6.96
C THR A 365 -3.78 -4.61 -6.52
N TRP A 366 -4.40 -3.91 -7.47
CA TRP A 366 -5.32 -2.81 -7.17
C TRP A 366 -6.53 -3.22 -6.33
N MET A 367 -7.09 -4.40 -6.59
CA MET A 367 -8.18 -4.95 -5.78
C MET A 367 -7.68 -5.30 -4.38
N ALA A 368 -6.52 -5.95 -4.25
CA ALA A 368 -5.94 -6.30 -2.96
C ALA A 368 -5.62 -5.04 -2.13
N ASP A 369 -4.99 -4.03 -2.74
CA ASP A 369 -4.63 -2.79 -2.05
C ASP A 369 -5.86 -1.99 -1.58
N ALA A 370 -6.96 -2.03 -2.33
CA ALA A 370 -8.13 -1.20 -2.06
C ALA A 370 -9.24 -1.89 -1.27
N LEU A 371 -9.39 -3.22 -1.38
CA LEU A 371 -10.57 -3.93 -0.87
C LEU A 371 -10.25 -4.96 0.20
N LYS A 372 -8.98 -5.34 0.37
CA LYS A 372 -8.60 -6.38 1.33
C LYS A 372 -8.93 -5.90 2.75
N PRO A 373 -9.70 -6.69 3.54
CA PRO A 373 -10.09 -6.25 4.87
C PRO A 373 -8.88 -6.05 5.77
N SER A 374 -8.86 -4.94 6.50
CA SER A 374 -7.89 -4.63 7.54
C SER A 374 -8.59 -4.35 8.86
N GLU A 375 -7.94 -4.69 9.98
CA GLU A 375 -8.38 -4.30 11.32
C GLU A 375 -7.56 -3.10 11.77
N SER A 376 -8.26 -2.03 12.13
CA SER A 376 -7.64 -0.82 12.66
C SER A 376 -7.01 -1.06 14.02
N VAL A 377 -6.10 -0.15 14.42
CA VAL A 377 -5.61 -0.07 15.81
C VAL A 377 -6.73 0.14 16.83
N THR A 378 -7.91 0.60 16.40
CA THR A 378 -9.09 0.79 17.25
C THR A 378 -9.98 -0.46 17.37
N GLY A 379 -9.68 -1.52 16.58
CA GLY A 379 -10.40 -2.80 16.53
C GLY A 379 -11.58 -2.82 15.56
N LEU A 380 -11.63 -1.87 14.61
CA LEU A 380 -12.68 -1.76 13.60
C LEU A 380 -12.19 -2.36 12.28
N VAL A 381 -13.05 -3.12 11.59
CA VAL A 381 -12.68 -3.83 10.36
C VAL A 381 -13.23 -3.12 9.12
N SER A 382 -12.41 -2.94 8.09
CA SER A 382 -12.78 -2.44 6.76
C SER A 382 -13.27 -3.56 5.84
N SER A 383 -14.46 -4.10 6.11
CA SER A 383 -15.07 -5.05 5.17
C SER A 383 -15.86 -4.29 4.10
N TYR A 384 -15.41 -4.40 2.85
CA TYR A 384 -16.11 -3.83 1.70
C TYR A 384 -17.27 -4.73 1.27
N GLU A 385 -18.42 -4.15 1.03
CA GLU A 385 -19.60 -4.79 0.46
C GLU A 385 -19.66 -4.50 -1.04
N SER A 386 -19.97 -5.50 -1.87
CA SER A 386 -20.28 -5.26 -3.28
C SER A 386 -21.64 -4.57 -3.40
N MET A 387 -21.75 -3.60 -4.32
CA MET A 387 -22.95 -2.83 -4.56
C MET A 387 -23.53 -3.12 -5.95
N GLU A 388 -24.82 -3.43 -6.03
CA GLU A 388 -25.53 -3.43 -7.31
C GLU A 388 -25.82 -1.99 -7.71
N THR A 389 -25.28 -1.52 -8.85
CA THR A 389 -25.38 -0.11 -9.26
C THR A 389 -26.24 0.09 -10.51
N ASP A 390 -26.94 1.23 -10.55
CA ASP A 390 -27.61 1.76 -11.74
C ASP A 390 -26.88 3.01 -12.23
N TRP A 391 -26.38 2.96 -13.47
CA TRP A 391 -25.67 4.03 -14.12
C TRP A 391 -26.37 4.42 -15.41
N LEU A 392 -26.78 5.68 -15.53
CA LEU A 392 -27.40 6.19 -16.76
C LEU A 392 -26.31 6.36 -17.82
N GLY A 393 -26.56 5.88 -19.04
CA GLY A 393 -25.64 6.03 -20.18
C GLY A 393 -24.72 4.83 -20.46
N THR A 394 -24.74 3.78 -19.63
CA THR A 394 -23.89 2.57 -19.76
C THR A 394 -24.45 1.50 -20.69
N SER A 395 -25.62 1.71 -21.33
CA SER A 395 -26.34 0.69 -22.11
C SER A 395 -25.63 0.19 -23.39
N SER A 396 -24.36 0.53 -23.58
CA SER A 396 -23.59 0.19 -24.78
C SER A 396 -22.65 -1.02 -24.58
N GLY A 397 -22.54 -1.59 -23.38
CA GLY A 397 -21.63 -2.71 -23.07
C GLY A 397 -20.13 -2.35 -23.10
N ASN A 398 -19.78 -1.15 -23.57
CA ASN A 398 -18.40 -0.66 -23.67
C ASN A 398 -17.83 -0.16 -22.34
N ILE A 399 -18.63 -0.10 -21.27
CA ILE A 399 -18.19 0.45 -19.99
C ILE A 399 -18.75 -0.43 -18.89
N GLU A 400 -17.86 -0.86 -18.02
CA GLU A 400 -18.17 -1.63 -16.82
C GLU A 400 -17.83 -0.78 -15.60
N ILE A 401 -18.70 -0.83 -14.59
CA ILE A 401 -18.45 -0.17 -13.30
C ILE A 401 -18.75 -1.15 -12.18
N ASN A 402 -17.72 -1.52 -11.42
CA ASN A 402 -17.84 -2.35 -10.22
C ASN A 402 -17.68 -1.45 -9.00
N HIS A 403 -18.63 -1.48 -8.07
CA HIS A 403 -18.68 -0.58 -6.91
C HIS A 403 -18.66 -1.39 -5.62
N TYR A 404 -17.75 -1.01 -4.73
CA TYR A 404 -17.62 -1.55 -3.39
C TYR A 404 -17.76 -0.43 -2.37
N SER A 405 -18.45 -0.68 -1.27
CA SER A 405 -18.70 0.30 -0.22
C SER A 405 -18.34 -0.26 1.15
N SER A 406 -17.72 0.56 1.98
CA SER A 406 -17.46 0.26 3.39
C SER A 406 -17.93 1.44 4.25
N ASN A 407 -17.75 1.36 5.57
CA ASN A 407 -18.06 2.49 6.45
C ASN A 407 -17.15 3.72 6.21
N TYR A 408 -16.04 3.56 5.48
CA TYR A 408 -14.97 4.55 5.41
C TYR A 408 -14.68 5.01 3.98
N GLN A 409 -14.95 4.16 2.99
CA GLN A 409 -14.64 4.45 1.60
C GLN A 409 -15.61 3.75 0.64
N ASP A 410 -15.88 4.41 -0.47
CA ASP A 410 -16.39 3.79 -1.69
C ASP A 410 -15.26 3.62 -2.71
N VAL A 411 -15.18 2.45 -3.32
CA VAL A 411 -14.20 2.14 -4.36
C VAL A 411 -14.93 1.73 -5.62
N LEU A 412 -14.68 2.44 -6.71
CA LEU A 412 -15.22 2.14 -8.02
C LEU A 412 -14.10 1.75 -8.99
N PHE A 413 -14.30 0.68 -9.73
CA PHE A 413 -13.50 0.33 -10.89
C PHE A 413 -14.30 0.63 -12.16
N VAL A 414 -13.86 1.59 -12.96
CA VAL A 414 -14.49 2.01 -14.21
C VAL A 414 -13.64 1.54 -15.38
N ALA A 415 -14.10 0.56 -16.15
CA ALA A 415 -13.33 -0.04 -17.23
C ALA A 415 -13.92 0.28 -18.61
N LEU A 416 -13.05 0.69 -19.56
CA LEU A 416 -13.43 0.86 -20.97
C LEU A 416 -13.30 -0.47 -21.72
N ARG A 417 -14.41 -1.18 -21.94
CA ARG A 417 -14.47 -2.44 -22.70
C ARG A 417 -14.56 -2.20 -24.21
N SER A 418 -13.60 -1.47 -24.77
CA SER A 418 -13.58 -1.12 -26.20
C SER A 418 -12.16 -1.12 -26.80
N ASP A 419 -12.07 -1.44 -28.09
CA ASP A 419 -10.86 -1.27 -28.89
C ASP A 419 -10.65 0.17 -29.41
N GLN A 420 -11.58 1.09 -29.10
CA GLN A 420 -11.50 2.50 -29.48
C GLN A 420 -11.16 3.37 -28.27
N ARG A 421 -10.10 4.19 -28.40
CA ARG A 421 -9.83 5.28 -27.46
C ARG A 421 -11.07 6.16 -27.33
N SER A 422 -11.47 6.42 -26.09
CA SER A 422 -12.74 7.06 -25.78
C SER A 422 -12.62 8.02 -24.60
N THR A 423 -13.47 9.04 -24.58
CA THR A 423 -13.62 9.90 -23.42
C THR A 423 -14.85 9.49 -22.61
N ILE A 424 -14.71 9.35 -21.29
CA ILE A 424 -15.81 9.09 -20.37
C ILE A 424 -15.97 10.32 -19.46
N ASP A 425 -17.10 11.00 -19.56
CA ASP A 425 -17.51 12.00 -18.58
C ASP A 425 -18.36 11.29 -17.53
N LEU A 426 -17.77 11.02 -16.36
CA LEU A 426 -18.37 10.34 -15.22
C LEU A 426 -18.91 11.37 -14.22
N ASN A 427 -20.21 11.34 -13.97
CA ASN A 427 -20.86 12.09 -12.89
C ASN A 427 -21.17 11.14 -11.73
N LEU A 428 -20.47 11.31 -10.61
CA LEU A 428 -20.60 10.48 -9.41
C LEU A 428 -21.89 10.75 -8.63
N GLY A 429 -22.64 11.80 -8.98
CA GLY A 429 -23.97 12.06 -8.40
C GLY A 429 -23.94 12.14 -6.88
N ASP A 430 -24.83 11.40 -6.23
CA ASP A 430 -24.99 11.37 -4.77
C ASP A 430 -23.93 10.49 -4.05
N LEU A 431 -22.99 9.86 -4.75
CA LEU A 431 -21.88 9.12 -4.11
C LEU A 431 -20.90 10.03 -3.38
N ILE A 432 -20.86 11.31 -3.78
CA ILE A 432 -19.96 12.28 -3.18
C ILE A 432 -20.75 13.45 -2.61
N ASP A 433 -20.19 14.07 -1.58
CA ASP A 433 -20.63 15.37 -1.09
C ASP A 433 -19.47 16.38 -1.12
N GLN A 434 -19.72 17.59 -0.61
CA GLN A 434 -18.72 18.67 -0.60
C GLN A 434 -17.46 18.39 0.23
N ASN A 435 -17.44 17.33 1.04
CA ASN A 435 -16.33 16.93 1.90
C ASN A 435 -15.65 15.63 1.43
N SER A 436 -16.17 14.98 0.38
CA SER A 436 -15.56 13.77 -0.18
C SER A 436 -14.21 14.09 -0.82
N LEU A 437 -13.19 13.28 -0.49
CA LEU A 437 -11.90 13.30 -1.19
C LEU A 437 -11.90 12.19 -2.22
N LEU A 438 -11.51 12.56 -3.44
CA LEU A 438 -11.43 11.63 -4.55
C LEU A 438 -9.97 11.39 -4.90
N THR A 439 -9.59 10.11 -4.91
CA THR A 439 -8.33 9.64 -5.51
C THR A 439 -8.67 8.85 -6.77
N ILE A 440 -8.13 9.29 -7.91
CA ILE A 440 -8.41 8.70 -9.21
C ILE A 440 -7.12 8.30 -9.89
N GLU A 441 -7.02 7.02 -10.24
CA GLU A 441 -5.86 6.44 -10.90
C GLU A 441 -6.30 5.63 -12.12
N GLN A 442 -5.47 5.64 -13.15
CA GLN A 442 -5.70 4.94 -14.40
C GLN A 442 -4.63 3.87 -14.61
N LEU A 443 -5.08 2.63 -14.81
CA LEU A 443 -4.28 1.49 -15.21
C LEU A 443 -4.42 1.35 -16.73
N THR A 444 -3.28 1.50 -17.39
CA THR A 444 -3.12 1.33 -18.84
C THR A 444 -1.86 0.52 -19.10
N ILE A 445 -1.54 0.22 -20.35
CA ILE A 445 -0.25 -0.37 -20.71
C ILE A 445 0.78 0.74 -20.95
N ASP A 446 2.04 0.52 -20.61
CA ASP A 446 3.13 1.43 -21.00
C ASP A 446 3.43 1.28 -22.49
N PRO A 447 3.08 2.28 -23.34
CA PRO A 447 3.27 2.19 -24.78
C PRO A 447 4.75 2.09 -25.20
N ASN A 448 5.70 2.40 -24.31
CA ASN A 448 7.13 2.31 -24.60
C ASN A 448 7.73 0.95 -24.26
N SER A 449 6.99 0.09 -23.55
CA SER A 449 7.45 -1.22 -23.13
C SER A 449 7.19 -2.32 -24.16
N SER A 450 6.29 -2.06 -25.12
CA SER A 450 6.04 -2.94 -26.26
C SER A 450 7.13 -2.78 -27.33
N ASP A 451 7.66 -3.90 -27.80
CA ASP A 451 8.48 -3.98 -29.01
C ASP A 451 7.66 -4.48 -30.23
N GLY A 452 6.34 -4.62 -30.07
CA GLY A 452 5.37 -5.09 -31.06
C GLY A 452 5.57 -6.53 -31.51
N LEU A 453 6.42 -7.29 -30.80
CA LEU A 453 6.68 -8.69 -31.00
C LEU A 453 6.48 -9.38 -29.66
N SER A 454 5.78 -10.50 -29.62
CA SER A 454 5.80 -11.25 -28.37
C SER A 454 7.22 -11.77 -28.08
N ASP A 455 7.93 -11.10 -27.17
CA ASP A 455 9.31 -11.29 -26.69
C ASP A 455 9.50 -12.61 -25.94
N LEU A 456 8.39 -13.29 -25.73
CA LEU A 456 8.28 -14.56 -25.05
C LEU A 456 8.87 -15.74 -25.83
N ALA A 457 9.52 -15.55 -26.99
CA ALA A 457 10.15 -16.58 -27.80
C ALA A 457 11.70 -16.61 -27.66
N ASP A 458 12.28 -17.78 -27.39
CA ASP A 458 13.74 -17.97 -27.47
C ASP A 458 14.21 -18.27 -28.91
N ASP A 459 15.53 -18.34 -29.11
CA ASP A 459 16.18 -18.63 -30.40
C ASP A 459 15.71 -19.95 -31.06
N ASN A 460 15.08 -20.85 -30.30
CA ASN A 460 14.56 -22.14 -30.76
C ASN A 460 13.04 -22.14 -30.98
N GLY A 461 12.35 -21.04 -30.66
CA GLY A 461 10.89 -20.92 -30.72
C GLY A 461 10.17 -21.81 -29.71
N GLN A 462 10.81 -22.13 -28.58
CA GLN A 462 10.32 -23.05 -27.55
C GLN A 462 9.80 -22.33 -26.29
N ASN A 463 9.87 -21.00 -26.20
CA ASN A 463 9.24 -20.25 -25.12
C ASN A 463 7.88 -19.59 -25.48
N ARG A 464 7.03 -19.67 -24.45
CA ARG A 464 5.83 -18.95 -23.96
C ARG A 464 4.65 -18.54 -24.85
N ILE A 465 4.79 -18.02 -26.07
CA ILE A 465 3.64 -17.84 -26.97
C ILE A 465 4.02 -18.45 -28.31
N GLY A 466 3.61 -19.69 -28.50
CA GLY A 466 3.77 -20.36 -29.79
C GLY A 466 3.11 -19.51 -30.87
N ARG A 467 3.80 -19.31 -32.00
CA ARG A 467 3.27 -18.53 -33.11
C ARG A 467 1.81 -18.91 -33.38
N ARG A 468 0.92 -17.93 -33.43
CA ARG A 468 -0.48 -18.18 -33.74
C ARG A 468 -0.66 -18.40 -35.24
N THR A 469 -1.61 -19.25 -35.60
CA THR A 469 -1.94 -19.49 -37.02
C THR A 469 -2.84 -18.37 -37.51
N ILE A 470 -2.48 -17.77 -38.65
CA ILE A 470 -3.25 -16.69 -39.27
C ILE A 470 -3.77 -17.07 -40.64
N THR A 471 -4.85 -16.43 -41.05
CA THR A 471 -5.38 -16.57 -42.40
C THR A 471 -4.56 -15.76 -43.40
N ALA A 472 -4.69 -16.08 -44.69
CA ALA A 472 -4.07 -15.26 -45.75
C ALA A 472 -4.66 -13.84 -45.78
N GLU A 473 -5.90 -13.65 -45.33
CA GLU A 473 -6.54 -12.35 -45.27
C GLU A 473 -5.96 -11.51 -44.12
N GLU A 474 -5.76 -12.11 -42.96
CA GLU A 474 -5.12 -11.43 -41.84
C GLU A 474 -3.67 -11.05 -42.16
N LEU A 475 -2.91 -11.92 -42.83
CA LEU A 475 -1.57 -11.57 -43.31
C LEU A 475 -1.60 -10.31 -44.21
N ARG A 476 -2.61 -10.20 -45.09
CA ARG A 476 -2.79 -9.03 -45.96
C ARG A 476 -3.08 -7.77 -45.16
N LEU A 477 -3.77 -7.87 -44.03
CA LEU A 477 -4.03 -6.76 -43.12
C LEU A 477 -2.74 -6.34 -42.38
N LEU A 478 -2.01 -7.29 -41.80
CA LEU A 478 -0.73 -7.02 -41.13
C LEU A 478 0.29 -6.35 -42.07
N GLN A 479 0.31 -6.72 -43.35
CA GLN A 479 1.14 -6.08 -44.39
C GLN A 479 0.84 -4.59 -44.64
N THR A 480 -0.23 -4.04 -44.05
CA THR A 480 -0.54 -2.60 -44.14
C THR A 480 0.11 -1.77 -43.02
N LEU A 481 0.66 -2.42 -41.98
CA LEU A 481 1.31 -1.76 -40.86
C LEU A 481 2.70 -1.25 -41.25
N ALA A 482 3.06 -0.04 -40.82
CA ALA A 482 4.30 0.61 -41.24
C ALA A 482 5.58 -0.11 -40.76
N PHE A 483 5.50 -0.83 -39.64
CA PHE A 483 6.62 -1.58 -39.07
C PHE A 483 6.69 -3.04 -39.57
N PHE A 484 5.67 -3.53 -40.28
CA PHE A 484 5.60 -4.94 -40.68
C PHE A 484 6.59 -5.25 -41.82
N ASP A 485 7.23 -6.41 -41.72
CA ASP A 485 8.23 -6.93 -42.67
C ASP A 485 7.96 -8.42 -42.90
N ASP A 486 7.48 -8.78 -44.08
CA ASP A 486 7.12 -10.16 -44.44
C ASP A 486 8.34 -11.06 -44.69
N THR A 487 9.54 -10.50 -44.68
CA THR A 487 10.80 -11.24 -44.76
C THR A 487 11.37 -11.57 -43.37
N ASN A 488 10.86 -10.93 -42.32
CA ASN A 488 11.24 -11.21 -40.94
C ASN A 488 10.47 -12.44 -40.40
N VAL A 489 11.23 -13.47 -40.01
CA VAL A 489 10.68 -14.73 -39.48
C VAL A 489 10.00 -14.61 -38.11
N ASN A 490 10.16 -13.47 -37.44
CA ASN A 490 9.43 -13.12 -36.22
C ASN A 490 8.06 -12.51 -36.56
N HIS A 491 7.92 -11.81 -37.69
CA HIS A 491 6.64 -11.29 -38.15
C HIS A 491 5.79 -12.37 -38.84
N VAL A 492 6.40 -13.22 -39.67
CA VAL A 492 5.65 -14.26 -40.38
C VAL A 492 6.53 -15.46 -40.72
N ARG A 493 5.96 -16.66 -40.56
CA ARG A 493 6.56 -17.92 -40.98
C ARG A 493 5.56 -18.77 -41.72
N ILE A 494 5.90 -19.17 -42.94
CA ILE A 494 5.08 -20.09 -43.75
C ILE A 494 5.66 -21.51 -43.62
N LEU A 495 4.83 -22.46 -43.19
CA LEU A 495 5.20 -23.86 -43.05
C LEU A 495 5.06 -24.63 -44.36
N GLY A 496 5.71 -25.80 -44.46
CA GLY A 496 5.68 -26.64 -45.66
C GLY A 496 4.31 -27.22 -46.01
N ASP A 497 3.36 -27.21 -45.07
CA ASP A 497 1.95 -27.59 -45.26
C ASP A 497 1.04 -26.40 -45.64
N GLY A 498 1.60 -25.18 -45.77
CA GLY A 498 0.88 -23.97 -46.15
C GLY A 498 0.29 -23.16 -44.99
N LYS A 499 0.49 -23.58 -43.73
CA LYS A 499 0.09 -22.79 -42.55
C LYS A 499 0.97 -21.54 -42.41
N ILE A 500 0.35 -20.43 -42.01
CA ILE A 500 1.02 -19.15 -41.78
C ILE A 500 1.01 -18.87 -40.28
N LEU A 501 2.16 -18.52 -39.72
CA LEU A 501 2.39 -18.36 -38.30
C LEU A 501 2.97 -16.97 -37.99
N THR A 502 2.52 -16.28 -36.94
CA THR A 502 3.05 -14.97 -36.50
C THR A 502 3.16 -14.88 -34.96
N TYR A 503 4.05 -14.00 -34.45
CA TYR A 503 4.10 -13.60 -33.04
C TYR A 503 3.35 -12.28 -32.75
N ILE A 504 2.94 -11.57 -33.81
CA ILE A 504 2.22 -10.31 -33.67
C ILE A 504 0.81 -10.60 -33.18
N PRO A 505 0.22 -9.78 -32.28
CA PRO A 505 -1.19 -9.90 -31.90
C PRO A 505 -2.13 -9.80 -33.12
N PRO A 506 -3.43 -10.12 -32.98
CA PRO A 506 -4.35 -9.97 -34.10
C PRO A 506 -4.44 -8.51 -34.59
N TYR A 507 -4.60 -8.33 -35.90
CA TYR A 507 -4.46 -7.02 -36.55
C TYR A 507 -5.33 -5.94 -35.91
N GLU A 508 -6.57 -6.30 -35.56
CA GLU A 508 -7.57 -5.40 -35.01
C GLU A 508 -7.32 -4.98 -33.55
N THR A 509 -6.25 -5.45 -32.91
CA THR A 509 -5.74 -4.92 -31.62
C THR A 509 -4.49 -4.06 -31.76
N ILE A 510 -4.03 -3.82 -32.99
CA ILE A 510 -2.88 -2.97 -33.28
C ILE A 510 -3.42 -1.63 -33.76
N LEU A 511 -3.38 -0.64 -32.88
CA LEU A 511 -4.15 0.59 -33.04
C LEU A 511 -3.22 1.76 -33.35
N PRO A 512 -3.38 2.44 -34.49
CA PRO A 512 -2.54 3.59 -34.82
C PRO A 512 -2.86 4.77 -33.90
N MET A 513 -1.85 5.32 -33.25
CA MET A 513 -1.94 6.52 -32.39
C MET A 513 -1.81 7.83 -33.18
N SER A 514 -1.49 7.76 -34.47
CA SER A 514 -1.44 8.90 -35.38
C SER A 514 -2.09 8.60 -36.73
N GLU A 515 -2.49 9.63 -37.48
CA GLU A 515 -3.12 9.47 -38.81
C GLU A 515 -2.19 8.80 -39.84
N ASN A 516 -0.87 8.95 -39.68
CA ASN A 516 0.13 8.44 -40.61
C ASN A 516 1.27 7.80 -39.83
N PRO A 517 1.07 6.61 -39.26
CA PRO A 517 2.13 5.93 -38.51
C PRO A 517 3.32 5.62 -39.42
N THR A 518 4.52 5.85 -38.91
CA THR A 518 5.79 5.68 -39.65
C THR A 518 6.74 4.69 -39.00
N SER A 519 6.48 4.35 -37.73
CA SER A 519 7.31 3.49 -36.90
C SER A 519 6.46 2.70 -35.93
N LEU A 520 7.09 1.75 -35.23
CA LEU A 520 6.43 0.93 -34.22
C LEU A 520 5.80 1.76 -33.08
N SER A 521 6.50 2.81 -32.60
CA SER A 521 6.03 3.69 -31.52
C SER A 521 4.79 4.52 -31.87
N ASP A 522 4.36 4.49 -33.14
CA ASP A 522 3.11 5.13 -33.57
C ASP A 522 1.88 4.21 -33.38
N TYR A 523 2.04 3.03 -32.79
CA TYR A 523 0.99 2.05 -32.55
C TYR A 523 0.85 1.70 -31.06
N TYR A 524 -0.36 1.30 -30.68
CA TYR A 524 -0.71 0.76 -29.37
C TYR A 524 -1.15 -0.70 -29.53
N PHE A 525 -0.61 -1.59 -28.71
CA PHE A 525 -0.80 -3.04 -28.78
C PHE A 525 -1.69 -3.51 -27.63
N SER A 526 -3.00 -3.41 -27.80
CA SER A 526 -3.95 -3.55 -26.69
C SER A 526 -4.12 -4.98 -26.15
N SER A 527 -3.71 -5.98 -26.91
CA SER A 527 -3.81 -7.42 -26.57
C SER A 527 -2.49 -8.08 -26.24
N GLU A 528 -1.38 -7.35 -26.32
CA GLU A 528 -0.05 -7.91 -26.10
C GLU A 528 0.18 -8.20 -24.60
N THR A 529 0.81 -9.34 -24.30
CA THR A 529 0.84 -9.91 -22.94
C THR A 529 2.13 -9.62 -22.17
N ASP A 530 3.16 -9.14 -22.85
CA ASP A 530 4.49 -8.76 -22.36
C ASP A 530 4.66 -7.23 -22.26
N VAL A 531 3.58 -6.46 -22.44
CA VAL A 531 3.59 -5.03 -22.18
C VAL A 531 3.50 -4.78 -20.66
N SER A 532 4.34 -3.88 -20.16
CA SER A 532 4.32 -3.50 -18.75
C SER A 532 3.05 -2.69 -18.43
N PRO A 533 2.39 -2.93 -17.29
CA PRO A 533 1.33 -2.06 -16.81
C PRO A 533 1.89 -0.70 -16.40
N LEU A 534 1.10 0.35 -16.57
CA LEU A 534 1.39 1.72 -16.17
C LEU A 534 0.22 2.27 -15.35
N ILE A 535 0.52 2.76 -14.14
CA ILE A 535 -0.44 3.44 -13.28
C ILE A 535 -0.18 4.95 -13.36
N ILE A 536 -1.23 5.71 -13.67
CA ILE A 536 -1.20 7.17 -13.80
C ILE A 536 -2.16 7.76 -12.77
N SER A 537 -1.66 8.64 -11.89
CA SER A 537 -2.52 9.45 -11.02
C SER A 537 -3.17 10.57 -11.83
N LEU A 538 -4.50 10.58 -11.90
CA LEU A 538 -5.29 11.56 -12.65
C LEU A 538 -5.80 12.70 -11.78
N LEU A 539 -6.19 12.38 -10.54
CA LEU A 539 -6.77 13.35 -9.61
C LEU A 539 -6.53 12.93 -8.17
N SER A 540 -6.17 13.89 -7.32
CA SER A 540 -6.29 13.82 -5.86
C SER A 540 -6.78 15.18 -5.36
N SER A 541 -8.08 15.30 -5.08
CA SER A 541 -8.68 16.57 -4.69
C SER A 541 -10.04 16.44 -4.03
N GLU A 542 -10.38 17.37 -3.16
CA GLU A 542 -11.75 17.63 -2.73
C GLU A 542 -12.56 18.13 -3.95
N SER A 543 -13.55 17.36 -4.39
CA SER A 543 -14.37 17.69 -5.57
C SER A 543 -15.77 18.11 -5.17
N SER A 544 -16.20 19.30 -5.59
CA SER A 544 -17.50 19.86 -5.23
C SER A 544 -18.64 19.56 -6.20
N ASP A 545 -18.37 19.01 -7.40
CA ASP A 545 -19.41 18.78 -8.41
C ASP A 545 -19.49 17.36 -8.98
N GLY A 546 -18.58 16.47 -8.56
CA GLY A 546 -18.63 15.03 -8.84
C GLY A 546 -18.42 14.66 -10.30
N LYS A 547 -17.88 15.56 -11.12
CA LYS A 547 -17.69 15.33 -12.55
C LYS A 547 -16.22 15.10 -12.87
N VAL A 548 -15.95 13.92 -13.43
CA VAL A 548 -14.62 13.49 -13.83
C VAL A 548 -14.65 13.22 -15.33
N SER A 549 -13.71 13.80 -16.09
CA SER A 549 -13.53 13.50 -17.51
C SER A 549 -12.27 12.65 -17.68
N LEU A 550 -12.45 11.43 -18.20
CA LEU A 550 -11.42 10.41 -18.34
C LEU A 550 -11.12 10.22 -19.83
N ASP A 551 -9.87 10.38 -20.24
CA ASP A 551 -9.41 10.11 -21.60
C ASP A 551 -8.66 8.78 -21.63
N LEU A 552 -9.37 7.73 -22.07
CA LEU A 552 -8.97 6.35 -21.86
C LEU A 552 -8.50 5.70 -23.16
N MET A 553 -7.33 5.08 -23.10
CA MET A 553 -6.87 4.13 -24.10
C MET A 553 -7.74 2.87 -24.07
N PRO A 554 -7.75 2.12 -25.18
CA PRO A 554 -8.46 0.85 -25.27
C PRO A 554 -8.17 -0.08 -24.08
N TYR A 555 -9.23 -0.54 -23.42
CA TYR A 555 -9.18 -1.44 -22.27
C TYR A 555 -8.56 -0.88 -20.97
N ASP A 556 -8.41 0.42 -20.86
CA ASP A 556 -8.01 1.04 -19.61
C ASP A 556 -9.04 0.80 -18.50
N VAL A 557 -8.52 0.72 -17.28
CA VAL A 557 -9.31 0.65 -16.06
C VAL A 557 -8.96 1.85 -15.20
N VAL A 558 -9.97 2.51 -14.64
CA VAL A 558 -9.81 3.60 -13.69
C VAL A 558 -10.29 3.15 -12.33
N ARG A 559 -9.47 3.34 -11.31
CA ARG A 559 -9.86 3.20 -9.91
C ARG A 559 -10.24 4.59 -9.39
N VAL A 560 -11.44 4.71 -8.84
CA VAL A 560 -11.92 5.90 -8.11
C VAL A 560 -12.13 5.48 -6.67
N VAL A 561 -11.34 6.04 -5.75
CA VAL A 561 -11.54 5.90 -4.31
C VAL A 561 -12.17 7.19 -3.79
N ILE A 562 -13.29 7.05 -3.08
CA ILE A 562 -14.02 8.14 -2.46
C ILE A 562 -13.93 7.94 -0.95
N ASP A 563 -13.16 8.78 -0.28
CA ASP A 563 -13.07 8.74 1.18
C ASP A 563 -14.31 9.38 1.80
N GLN A 564 -14.99 8.63 2.66
CA GLN A 564 -16.11 9.10 3.45
C GLN A 564 -15.58 9.68 4.76
N VAL A 565 -15.96 10.92 5.08
CA VAL A 565 -15.58 11.54 6.35
C VAL A 565 -16.56 11.09 7.44
N ASN A 566 -16.09 10.28 8.39
CA ASN A 566 -16.91 9.95 9.55
C ASN A 566 -16.94 11.14 10.51
N GLN A 567 -18.13 11.61 10.88
CA GLN A 567 -18.27 12.73 11.81
C GLN A 567 -18.84 12.26 13.15
N ILE A 568 -17.97 12.24 14.17
CA ILE A 568 -18.31 11.79 15.52
C ILE A 568 -18.27 12.99 16.45
N GLN A 569 -19.39 13.25 17.14
CA GLN A 569 -19.50 14.35 18.10
C GLN A 569 -19.93 13.86 19.48
N GLY A 570 -19.18 14.27 20.50
CA GLY A 570 -19.46 14.06 21.91
C GLY A 570 -20.62 14.90 22.46
N ASP A 571 -20.80 14.83 23.78
CA ASP A 571 -21.77 15.61 24.55
C ASP A 571 -21.09 16.59 25.52
N ASN A 572 -21.60 16.76 26.74
CA ASN A 572 -20.99 17.66 27.73
C ASN A 572 -20.33 16.89 28.89
N ASN A 573 -20.20 15.57 28.75
CA ASN A 573 -19.56 14.69 29.71
C ASN A 573 -18.30 14.10 29.07
N ALA A 574 -17.41 13.52 29.88
CA ALA A 574 -16.30 12.72 29.39
C ALA A 574 -16.76 11.62 28.41
N ASN A 575 -16.19 11.61 27.21
CA ASN A 575 -16.50 10.69 26.12
C ASN A 575 -15.26 9.90 25.67
N VAL A 576 -15.50 8.78 24.98
CA VAL A 576 -14.46 8.02 24.26
C VAL A 576 -14.92 7.93 22.81
N LEU A 577 -14.25 8.65 21.92
CA LEU A 577 -14.54 8.75 20.49
C LEU A 577 -13.47 7.98 19.71
N ARG A 578 -13.88 7.18 18.72
CA ARG A 578 -12.99 6.32 17.91
C ARG A 578 -13.34 6.46 16.44
N GLY A 579 -12.39 6.89 15.61
CA GLY A 579 -12.55 7.06 14.16
C GLY A 579 -12.52 5.71 13.43
N GLY A 580 -11.38 5.03 13.45
CA GLY A 580 -11.18 3.77 12.75
C GLY A 580 -10.21 3.91 11.59
N ILE A 581 -10.63 3.47 10.42
CA ILE A 581 -9.87 3.57 9.17
C ILE A 581 -10.48 4.73 8.37
N GLY A 582 -9.68 5.45 7.61
CA GLY A 582 -10.15 6.54 6.76
C GLY A 582 -10.05 7.89 7.47
N ARG A 583 -10.61 8.92 6.84
CA ARG A 583 -10.48 10.30 7.34
C ARG A 583 -11.62 10.62 8.28
N ASP A 584 -11.34 10.69 9.57
CA ASP A 584 -12.36 10.87 10.59
C ASP A 584 -12.33 12.29 11.18
N SER A 585 -13.50 12.78 11.61
CA SER A 585 -13.65 14.05 12.32
C SER A 585 -14.28 13.80 13.69
N LEU A 586 -13.48 13.96 14.74
CA LEU A 586 -13.86 13.71 16.13
C LEU A 586 -13.92 15.03 16.91
N ILE A 587 -15.06 15.33 17.53
CA ILE A 587 -15.27 16.55 18.31
C ILE A 587 -15.78 16.21 19.71
N GLY A 588 -14.95 16.39 20.75
CA GLY A 588 -15.28 16.09 22.16
C GLY A 588 -16.32 17.04 22.77
N ARG A 589 -16.13 18.35 22.56
CA ARG A 589 -16.93 19.49 23.03
C ARG A 589 -16.65 19.91 24.47
N SER A 590 -17.16 19.21 25.47
CA SER A 590 -16.99 19.59 26.88
C SER A 590 -16.94 18.34 27.73
N GLY A 591 -16.07 18.34 28.74
CA GLY A 591 -15.74 17.12 29.48
C GLY A 591 -14.27 16.80 29.25
N ASN A 592 -13.78 15.75 29.92
CA ASN A 592 -12.42 15.27 29.71
C ASN A 592 -12.53 14.08 28.77
N ASP A 593 -12.33 14.32 27.49
CA ASP A 593 -12.62 13.41 26.39
C ASP A 593 -11.37 12.64 25.94
N SER A 594 -11.57 11.42 25.45
CA SER A 594 -10.54 10.61 24.80
C SER A 594 -10.91 10.42 23.34
N LEU A 595 -10.12 11.02 22.44
CA LEU A 595 -10.30 10.95 21.00
C LEU A 595 -9.19 10.07 20.41
N ILE A 596 -9.58 9.06 19.64
CA ILE A 596 -8.66 8.15 18.96
C ILE A 596 -9.03 8.15 17.48
N GLY A 597 -8.17 8.70 16.62
CA GLY A 597 -8.37 8.78 15.17
C GLY A 597 -8.33 7.38 14.55
N GLY A 598 -7.13 6.85 14.36
CA GLY A 598 -6.85 5.52 13.87
C GLY A 598 -5.90 5.59 12.68
N GLU A 599 -6.28 5.03 11.54
CA GLU A 599 -5.54 5.17 10.29
C GLU A 599 -6.26 6.11 9.32
N GLY A 600 -5.54 6.99 8.64
CA GLY A 600 -6.07 7.99 7.72
C GLY A 600 -5.81 9.41 8.21
N ASP A 601 -5.97 10.40 7.33
CA ASP A 601 -5.77 11.82 7.68
C ASP A 601 -6.96 12.36 8.50
N ASP A 602 -6.81 12.41 9.82
CA ASP A 602 -7.87 12.68 10.78
C ASP A 602 -7.93 14.14 11.26
N THR A 603 -9.10 14.57 11.75
CA THR A 603 -9.29 15.84 12.45
C THR A 603 -9.86 15.62 13.85
N LEU A 604 -9.07 15.86 14.88
CA LEU A 604 -9.45 15.68 16.29
C LEU A 604 -9.54 17.03 17.00
N LYS A 605 -10.66 17.29 17.67
CA LYS A 605 -10.88 18.49 18.48
C LYS A 605 -11.40 18.15 19.86
N GLY A 606 -10.58 18.38 20.90
CA GLY A 606 -10.93 18.12 22.30
C GLY A 606 -12.10 18.99 22.76
N GLY A 607 -11.86 20.29 22.95
CA GLY A 607 -12.92 21.25 23.27
C GLY A 607 -12.72 21.97 24.60
N TRP A 608 -13.41 21.55 25.65
CA TRP A 608 -13.31 22.16 26.99
C TRP A 608 -13.14 21.06 28.03
N GLY A 609 -12.13 21.16 28.87
CA GLY A 609 -11.76 20.12 29.83
C GLY A 609 -10.40 19.54 29.47
N ASP A 610 -9.91 18.61 30.28
CA ASP A 610 -8.57 18.03 30.06
C ASP A 610 -8.72 16.80 29.16
N ASP A 611 -8.44 16.98 27.87
CA ASP A 611 -8.67 16.02 26.80
C ASP A 611 -7.41 15.22 26.44
N THR A 612 -7.60 14.05 25.85
CA THR A 612 -6.52 13.23 25.27
C THR A 612 -6.88 12.87 23.84
N ALA A 613 -6.10 13.36 22.88
CA ALA A 613 -6.24 13.10 21.45
C ALA A 613 -5.03 12.32 20.93
N VAL A 614 -5.27 11.16 20.31
CA VAL A 614 -4.26 10.34 19.62
C VAL A 614 -4.76 10.14 18.20
N ALA A 615 -4.09 10.75 17.22
CA ALA A 615 -4.58 10.70 15.84
C ALA A 615 -4.21 9.39 15.16
N GLY A 616 -2.94 8.99 15.13
CA GLY A 616 -2.55 7.63 14.75
C GLY A 616 -1.65 7.62 13.53
N ALA A 617 -2.06 7.03 12.41
CA ALA A 617 -1.28 7.06 11.17
C ALA A 617 -2.01 7.88 10.13
N GLY A 618 -1.36 8.84 9.47
CA GLY A 618 -2.01 9.82 8.61
C GLY A 618 -1.34 11.18 8.79
N ASN A 619 -1.64 12.15 7.92
CA ASN A 619 -1.28 13.55 8.16
C ASN A 619 -2.46 14.21 8.89
N ASP A 620 -2.36 14.29 10.20
CA ASP A 620 -3.49 14.57 11.07
C ASP A 620 -3.57 16.05 11.48
N SER A 621 -4.77 16.51 11.85
CA SER A 621 -5.00 17.83 12.43
C SER A 621 -5.63 17.72 13.81
N LEU A 622 -4.86 18.09 14.83
CA LEU A 622 -5.31 18.04 16.22
C LEU A 622 -5.44 19.45 16.78
N VAL A 623 -6.55 19.71 17.48
CA VAL A 623 -6.79 20.96 18.19
C VAL A 623 -7.18 20.66 19.63
N SER A 624 -6.39 21.15 20.59
CA SER A 624 -6.55 20.85 22.02
C SER A 624 -7.91 21.34 22.53
N GLY A 625 -8.11 22.65 22.50
CA GLY A 625 -9.22 23.30 23.17
C GLY A 625 -8.74 24.04 24.40
N PHE A 626 -9.61 24.18 25.39
CA PHE A 626 -9.27 24.76 26.69
C PHE A 626 -9.16 23.67 27.73
N GLY A 627 -8.06 23.64 28.48
CA GLY A 627 -7.79 22.63 29.50
C GLY A 627 -6.30 22.33 29.52
N ASP A 628 -5.89 21.34 30.32
CA ASP A 628 -4.54 20.80 30.22
C ASP A 628 -4.59 19.50 29.40
N ASP A 629 -4.29 19.59 28.10
CA ASP A 629 -4.56 18.54 27.13
C ASP A 629 -3.33 17.69 26.76
N ILE A 630 -3.56 16.48 26.21
CA ILE A 630 -2.52 15.63 25.62
C ILE A 630 -2.86 15.37 24.15
N LEU A 631 -2.00 15.81 23.24
CA LEU A 631 -2.14 15.61 21.80
C LEU A 631 -0.96 14.78 21.30
N ASN A 632 -1.25 13.75 20.52
CA ASN A 632 -0.26 12.90 19.86
C ASN A 632 -0.65 12.72 18.39
N GLY A 633 0.15 13.28 17.48
CA GLY A 633 -0.03 13.15 16.04
C GLY A 633 0.15 11.70 15.60
N GLY A 634 1.32 11.15 15.87
CA GLY A 634 1.61 9.74 15.61
C GLY A 634 2.52 9.59 14.40
N ALA A 635 2.04 9.04 13.30
CA ALA A 635 2.84 8.79 12.11
C ALA A 635 2.29 9.51 10.88
N GLY A 636 3.06 10.43 10.32
CA GLY A 636 2.71 11.27 9.18
C GLY A 636 3.08 12.71 9.49
N ASN A 637 2.80 13.65 8.59
CA ASN A 637 3.13 15.06 8.83
C ASN A 637 1.93 15.74 9.50
N ASP A 638 1.98 15.87 10.81
CA ASP A 638 0.84 16.27 11.61
C ASP A 638 0.83 17.78 11.89
N THR A 639 -0.37 18.33 12.13
CA THR A 639 -0.56 19.70 12.60
C THR A 639 -1.24 19.69 13.96
N LEU A 640 -0.53 20.12 15.00
CA LEU A 640 -1.04 20.18 16.37
C LEU A 640 -1.24 21.64 16.78
N VAL A 641 -2.44 22.01 17.22
CA VAL A 641 -2.77 23.37 17.67
C VAL A 641 -3.17 23.36 19.15
N SER A 642 -2.42 24.11 19.97
CA SER A 642 -2.73 24.36 21.37
C SER A 642 -3.41 25.72 21.52
N ASN A 643 -4.58 25.77 22.17
CA ASN A 643 -5.35 27.01 22.37
C ASN A 643 -5.26 27.56 23.81
N GLY A 644 -4.06 27.53 24.39
CA GLY A 644 -3.80 27.86 25.81
C GLY A 644 -3.86 26.64 26.73
N GLY A 645 -3.66 26.85 28.03
CA GLY A 645 -3.51 25.74 28.99
C GLY A 645 -2.12 25.12 29.02
N ALA A 646 -1.91 24.14 29.89
CA ALA A 646 -0.64 23.43 30.03
C ALA A 646 -0.66 22.07 29.32
N ASP A 647 -0.46 22.09 28.00
CA ASP A 647 -0.60 20.91 27.15
C ASP A 647 0.69 20.07 27.04
N LEU A 648 0.53 18.80 26.68
CA LEU A 648 1.59 17.95 26.12
C LEU A 648 1.30 17.69 24.65
N LEU A 649 2.18 18.18 23.77
CA LEU A 649 2.07 18.04 22.32
C LEU A 649 3.19 17.12 21.82
N ILE A 650 2.82 16.04 21.13
CA ILE A 650 3.74 15.05 20.60
C ILE A 650 3.49 14.97 19.09
N GLY A 651 4.46 15.37 18.27
CA GLY A 651 4.40 15.25 16.82
C GLY A 651 4.40 13.78 16.40
N GLY A 652 5.50 13.09 16.70
CA GLY A 652 5.65 11.66 16.48
C GLY A 652 6.69 11.38 15.40
N SER A 653 6.29 10.82 14.26
CA SER A 653 7.18 10.60 13.13
C SER A 653 6.64 11.24 11.87
N GLY A 654 7.46 12.02 11.18
CA GLY A 654 7.05 12.86 10.05
C GLY A 654 7.57 14.27 10.26
N ASN A 655 7.20 15.20 9.40
CA ASN A 655 7.58 16.60 9.58
C ASN A 655 6.38 17.36 10.13
N ASP A 656 6.38 17.57 11.45
CA ASP A 656 5.20 18.05 12.16
C ASP A 656 5.21 19.58 12.32
N VAL A 657 4.01 20.16 12.39
CA VAL A 657 3.81 21.59 12.64
C VAL A 657 3.03 21.75 13.94
N ILE A 658 3.69 22.27 14.97
CA ILE A 658 3.08 22.57 16.27
C ILE A 658 2.83 24.07 16.35
N ILE A 659 1.55 24.46 16.38
CA ILE A 659 1.10 25.84 16.53
C ILE A 659 0.71 26.06 17.99
N LEU A 660 1.42 26.97 18.63
CA LEU A 660 1.14 27.37 20.01
C LEU A 660 0.40 28.71 20.01
N GLU A 661 -0.80 28.73 20.58
CA GLU A 661 -1.51 29.96 20.93
C GLU A 661 -1.45 30.19 22.45
N SER A 662 -1.40 31.46 22.86
CA SER A 662 -1.35 31.86 24.26
C SER A 662 -2.58 32.68 24.63
N ASP A 663 -3.18 32.37 25.79
CA ASP A 663 -4.18 33.22 26.45
C ASP A 663 -3.64 33.91 27.71
N ASP A 664 -2.37 33.70 28.04
CA ASP A 664 -1.66 34.29 29.18
C ASP A 664 -0.52 35.24 28.75
N GLN A 665 -0.13 36.14 29.66
CA GLN A 665 0.99 37.06 29.47
C GLN A 665 1.83 37.16 30.74
N PHE A 666 3.14 37.39 30.58
CA PHE A 666 4.04 37.62 31.70
C PHE A 666 3.72 38.92 32.46
N ASP A 667 3.69 38.83 33.80
CA ASP A 667 3.62 39.99 34.71
C ASP A 667 4.96 40.76 34.80
N ALA A 668 4.94 41.95 35.40
CA ALA A 668 6.07 42.88 35.48
C ALA A 668 7.33 42.39 36.23
N ASP A 669 7.27 41.26 36.93
CA ASP A 669 8.38 40.73 37.75
C ASP A 669 9.22 39.67 37.02
N PHE A 670 8.88 39.33 35.77
CA PHE A 670 9.57 38.30 34.98
C PHE A 670 10.61 38.89 34.02
N TYR A 671 11.72 38.17 33.89
CA TYR A 671 12.83 38.53 33.01
C TYR A 671 13.38 37.29 32.29
N ALA A 672 13.66 37.43 30.99
CA ALA A 672 14.51 36.51 30.26
C ALA A 672 15.98 36.74 30.68
N LEU A 673 16.71 35.67 30.94
CA LEU A 673 18.10 35.72 31.37
C LEU A 673 18.94 34.80 30.48
N HIS A 674 19.75 35.39 29.60
CA HIS A 674 20.66 34.62 28.76
C HIS A 674 21.70 33.86 29.60
N VAL A 675 21.78 32.53 29.43
CA VAL A 675 22.62 31.62 30.21
C VAL A 675 23.73 31.01 29.35
N GLN A 676 24.82 31.73 29.14
CA GLN A 676 26.09 31.14 28.68
C GLN A 676 27.26 31.49 29.61
N THR A 677 28.08 30.48 29.95
CA THR A 677 28.80 30.39 31.24
C THR A 677 30.33 30.23 31.13
N GLU A 678 31.07 31.17 31.70
CA GLU A 678 32.11 30.94 32.74
C GLU A 678 32.61 32.32 33.23
N GLY A 679 31.95 32.84 34.28
CA GLY A 679 32.34 34.10 34.90
C GLY A 679 31.12 34.95 35.25
N SER A 680 31.08 35.44 36.48
CA SER A 680 30.02 36.26 37.05
C SER A 680 29.90 37.68 36.44
N ALA A 681 30.21 37.84 35.15
CA ALA A 681 30.21 39.11 34.42
C ALA A 681 29.06 39.24 33.41
N TYR A 682 28.36 38.15 33.09
CA TYR A 682 27.33 38.12 32.03
C TYR A 682 25.87 38.18 32.55
N THR A 683 25.67 38.30 33.87
CA THR A 683 24.34 38.33 34.51
C THR A 683 23.56 39.64 34.34
N ASP A 684 24.05 40.60 33.53
CA ASP A 684 23.46 41.93 33.36
C ASP A 684 22.51 42.05 32.15
N TRP A 685 22.35 41.00 31.34
CA TRP A 685 21.42 41.00 30.20
C TRP A 685 20.05 40.41 30.55
N ALA A 686 19.37 41.05 31.51
CA ALA A 686 17.99 40.73 31.83
C ALA A 686 17.04 41.54 30.94
N ILE A 687 16.22 40.86 30.14
CA ILE A 687 15.18 41.50 29.33
C ILE A 687 13.86 41.34 30.05
N SER A 688 13.16 42.44 30.30
CA SER A 688 11.80 42.41 30.85
C SER A 688 10.86 41.76 29.85
N VAL A 689 10.13 40.73 30.28
CA VAL A 689 9.13 40.06 29.44
C VAL A 689 7.70 40.49 29.76
N GLU A 690 7.52 41.54 30.58
CA GLU A 690 6.20 42.11 30.90
C GLU A 690 5.33 42.33 29.64
N GLY A 691 4.16 41.68 29.61
CA GLY A 691 3.19 41.81 28.53
C GLY A 691 3.49 40.97 27.28
N PHE A 692 4.55 40.16 27.29
CA PHE A 692 4.77 39.13 26.28
C PHE A 692 3.85 37.94 26.55
N ASN A 693 3.36 37.33 25.48
CA ASN A 693 2.59 36.10 25.52
C ASN A 693 3.44 34.96 26.10
N ARG A 694 2.81 34.09 26.90
CA ARG A 694 3.47 33.04 27.64
C ARG A 694 2.92 31.66 27.27
N TYR A 695 3.82 30.75 26.92
CA TYR A 695 3.47 29.39 26.52
C TYR A 695 3.78 28.40 27.64
N HIS A 696 2.77 27.62 28.05
CA HIS A 696 2.89 26.65 29.14
C HIS A 696 3.08 25.21 28.67
N SER A 697 2.86 24.94 27.38
CA SER A 697 2.86 23.60 26.81
C SER A 697 4.27 23.01 26.68
N VAL A 698 4.36 21.69 26.78
CA VAL A 698 5.56 20.91 26.49
C VAL A 698 5.43 20.29 25.10
N VAL A 699 6.46 20.44 24.27
CA VAL A 699 6.45 19.97 22.87
C VAL A 699 7.53 18.93 22.61
N LEU A 700 7.16 17.79 22.05
CA LEU A 700 8.08 16.75 21.58
C LEU A 700 7.86 16.58 20.08
N GLY A 701 8.82 16.97 19.23
CA GLY A 701 8.65 16.83 17.77
C GLY A 701 8.74 15.37 17.33
N GLY A 702 9.89 14.73 17.60
CA GLY A 702 10.06 13.31 17.36
C GLY A 702 11.01 13.02 16.19
N ILE A 703 10.61 12.11 15.31
CA ILE A 703 11.42 11.72 14.15
C ILE A 703 10.98 12.56 12.94
N GLY A 704 11.81 13.50 12.53
CA GLY A 704 11.66 14.18 11.25
C GLY A 704 12.26 15.57 11.26
N THR A 705 11.56 16.53 10.67
CA THR A 705 11.91 17.96 10.73
C THR A 705 10.69 18.71 11.23
N ASP A 706 10.72 19.05 12.51
CA ASP A 706 9.54 19.53 13.21
C ASP A 706 9.62 21.04 13.43
N THR A 707 8.47 21.70 13.31
CA THR A 707 8.35 23.15 13.36
C THR A 707 7.43 23.58 14.49
N ILE A 708 7.93 24.43 15.39
CA ILE A 708 7.09 25.23 16.28
C ILE A 708 6.76 26.56 15.60
N GLN A 709 5.48 26.94 15.64
CA GLN A 709 5.00 28.25 15.24
C GLN A 709 4.26 28.90 16.41
N LEU A 710 4.75 30.07 16.83
CA LEU A 710 4.10 30.88 17.86
C LEU A 710 3.02 31.78 17.23
N GLY A 711 2.25 32.43 18.09
CA GLY A 711 1.09 33.24 17.73
C GLY A 711 1.43 34.61 17.11
N THR A 712 0.61 35.61 17.46
CA THR A 712 0.83 37.00 17.06
C THR A 712 0.91 37.87 18.29
N GLY A 713 1.57 39.03 18.18
CA GLY A 713 1.91 39.85 19.33
C GLY A 713 3.33 39.55 19.78
N ASN A 714 3.76 40.14 20.89
CA ASN A 714 5.11 39.91 21.39
C ASN A 714 5.13 38.57 22.14
N ASP A 715 5.90 37.61 21.64
CA ASP A 715 5.96 36.25 22.14
C ASP A 715 7.28 35.98 22.88
N ALA A 716 7.22 35.27 24.02
CA ALA A 716 8.41 34.91 24.79
C ALA A 716 8.45 33.40 25.03
N PHE A 717 9.41 32.70 24.41
CA PHE A 717 9.52 31.25 24.41
C PHE A 717 10.90 30.78 24.86
N PHE A 718 10.93 29.91 25.86
CA PHE A 718 12.16 29.54 26.59
C PHE A 718 12.34 28.02 26.56
N LEU A 719 13.57 27.55 26.32
CA LEU A 719 13.91 26.15 26.52
C LEU A 719 13.79 25.73 28.01
N ASP A 720 14.11 26.65 28.92
CA ASP A 720 14.19 26.44 30.37
C ASP A 720 13.30 27.47 31.11
N ASP A 721 11.98 27.30 31.07
CA ASP A 721 11.05 28.06 31.91
C ASP A 721 10.94 27.45 33.32
N ILE A 722 11.78 27.95 34.25
CA ILE A 722 11.77 27.53 35.66
C ILE A 722 10.52 27.99 36.45
N TYR A 723 9.63 28.78 35.85
CA TYR A 723 8.42 29.32 36.49
C TYR A 723 7.13 28.69 35.99
N SER A 724 7.16 27.83 34.97
CA SER A 724 5.96 27.15 34.50
C SER A 724 5.77 25.82 35.26
N GLU A 725 4.60 25.66 35.89
CA GLU A 725 4.31 24.48 36.73
C GLU A 725 4.29 23.17 35.92
N SER A 726 3.99 23.23 34.62
CA SER A 726 3.94 22.09 33.68
C SER A 726 5.31 21.44 33.45
N HIS A 727 6.39 22.23 33.46
CA HIS A 727 7.77 21.78 33.24
C HIS A 727 8.33 20.94 34.41
N SER A 728 7.53 20.79 35.47
CA SER A 728 7.88 20.07 36.69
C SER A 728 7.17 18.73 36.90
N SER A 729 6.37 18.19 35.96
CA SER A 729 5.51 17.04 36.31
C SER A 729 5.15 15.94 35.29
N LEU A 730 5.89 15.72 34.20
CA LEU A 730 5.90 14.38 33.59
C LEU A 730 6.84 13.46 34.40
N ASN A 731 6.26 12.52 35.16
CA ASN A 731 6.97 11.55 36.02
C ASN A 731 7.82 12.16 37.17
N GLY A 732 7.67 13.46 37.48
CA GLY A 732 8.38 14.13 38.57
C GLY A 732 9.85 14.46 38.29
N ALA A 733 10.26 14.51 37.02
CA ALA A 733 11.54 15.03 36.58
C ALA A 733 11.35 16.38 35.87
N THR A 734 12.30 17.31 36.06
CA THR A 734 12.34 18.58 35.33
C THR A 734 12.60 18.29 33.85
N GLN A 735 11.78 18.84 32.95
CA GLN A 735 11.93 18.70 31.49
C GLN A 735 12.01 20.07 30.83
N ALA A 736 12.68 20.10 29.66
CA ALA A 736 12.72 21.27 28.80
C ALA A 736 11.33 21.55 28.22
N ALA A 737 11.06 22.81 27.84
CA ALA A 737 9.81 23.20 27.20
C ALA A 737 9.56 22.47 25.89
N PHE A 738 10.65 22.14 25.19
CA PHE A 738 10.58 21.36 23.99
C PHE A 738 11.84 20.51 23.78
N SER A 739 11.71 19.48 22.97
CA SER A 739 12.83 18.66 22.49
C SER A 739 12.53 18.10 21.11
N GLU A 740 13.58 17.73 20.37
CA GLU A 740 13.44 17.13 19.03
C GLU A 740 12.68 18.09 18.09
N ILE A 741 13.07 19.37 18.08
CA ILE A 741 12.51 20.41 17.21
C ILE A 741 13.65 21.05 16.42
N GLU A 742 13.46 21.15 15.11
CA GLU A 742 14.46 21.70 14.19
C GLU A 742 14.18 23.16 13.81
N ILE A 743 12.92 23.60 13.82
CA ILE A 743 12.53 24.94 13.34
C ILE A 743 11.62 25.63 14.37
N ILE A 744 11.90 26.89 14.70
CA ILE A 744 11.01 27.74 15.51
C ILE A 744 10.74 29.04 14.78
N ARG A 745 9.45 29.40 14.69
CA ARG A 745 8.94 30.61 14.04
C ARG A 745 8.20 31.48 15.06
N ALA A 746 8.76 32.65 15.35
CA ALA A 746 8.27 33.54 16.40
C ALA A 746 6.97 34.28 16.01
N GLY A 747 6.84 34.71 14.75
CA GLY A 747 5.57 35.22 14.25
C GLY A 747 5.63 36.72 13.98
N SER A 748 4.66 37.48 14.43
CA SER A 748 4.68 38.93 14.23
C SER A 748 4.58 39.64 15.56
N GLY A 749 5.53 40.50 15.87
CA GLY A 749 5.68 41.08 17.18
C GLY A 749 7.16 41.32 17.45
N ASN A 750 7.47 41.94 18.59
CA ASN A 750 8.85 41.93 19.05
C ASN A 750 8.99 40.71 19.94
N ASP A 751 9.66 39.68 19.45
CA ASP A 751 9.63 38.36 20.07
C ASP A 751 10.97 38.02 20.76
N ILE A 752 10.94 37.09 21.71
CA ILE A 752 12.10 36.58 22.43
C ILE A 752 12.08 35.06 22.35
N ILE A 753 13.07 34.49 21.67
CA ILE A 753 13.34 33.05 21.65
C ILE A 753 14.66 32.80 22.37
N ASP A 754 14.62 32.07 23.48
CA ASP A 754 15.78 31.79 24.32
C ASP A 754 16.02 30.30 24.48
N LEU A 755 17.03 29.80 23.75
CA LEU A 755 17.46 28.41 23.82
C LEU A 755 18.64 28.18 24.76
N SER A 756 19.05 29.21 25.51
CA SER A 756 20.13 29.11 26.47
C SER A 756 19.64 28.46 27.77
N SER A 757 20.41 27.53 28.32
CA SER A 757 20.08 26.88 29.58
C SER A 757 21.33 26.38 30.31
N SER A 758 21.24 26.32 31.65
CA SER A 758 22.23 25.66 32.50
C SER A 758 21.85 24.24 32.91
N VAL A 759 20.65 23.80 32.50
CA VAL A 759 20.03 22.53 32.88
C VAL A 759 19.84 21.63 31.67
N PHE A 760 19.40 22.20 30.55
CA PHE A 760 19.12 21.51 29.30
C PHE A 760 20.11 21.90 28.20
N GLU A 761 20.37 20.99 27.28
CA GLU A 761 21.26 21.24 26.14
C GLU A 761 20.58 20.73 24.86
N ILE A 762 20.52 21.58 23.84
CA ILE A 762 20.26 21.17 22.46
C ILE A 762 21.61 21.13 21.75
N SER A 763 22.04 19.93 21.36
CA SER A 763 23.34 19.72 20.69
C SER A 763 23.24 19.72 19.17
N ASN A 764 22.04 19.53 18.63
CA ASN A 764 21.77 19.65 17.20
C ASN A 764 21.47 21.11 16.87
N GLY A 765 21.72 21.52 15.63
CA GLY A 765 21.43 22.89 15.21
C GLY A 765 19.92 23.13 15.04
N VAL A 766 19.43 24.26 15.53
CA VAL A 766 18.04 24.73 15.38
C VAL A 766 17.99 25.92 14.42
N GLU A 767 16.91 26.01 13.65
CA GLU A 767 16.59 27.13 12.79
C GLU A 767 15.56 28.06 13.45
N LEU A 768 15.97 29.29 13.76
CA LEU A 768 15.16 30.31 14.43
C LEU A 768 14.77 31.42 13.47
N HIS A 769 13.48 31.76 13.42
CA HIS A 769 12.94 32.85 12.61
C HIS A 769 12.18 33.84 13.49
N GLY A 770 12.67 35.08 13.59
CA GLY A 770 11.96 36.20 14.24
C GLY A 770 10.76 36.67 13.40
N GLN A 771 11.00 36.85 12.09
CA GLN A 771 10.06 37.34 11.08
C GLN A 771 9.79 38.86 11.17
N ASN A 772 8.67 39.33 11.72
CA ASN A 772 8.33 40.76 11.67
C ASN A 772 8.32 41.38 13.07
N GLY A 773 9.24 42.32 13.31
CA GLY A 773 9.35 43.11 14.52
C GLY A 773 10.79 43.17 14.98
N ASN A 774 11.03 43.70 16.18
CA ASN A 774 12.38 43.77 16.73
C ASN A 774 12.60 42.57 17.64
N ASP A 775 13.20 41.52 17.10
CA ASP A 775 13.26 40.22 17.74
C ASP A 775 14.57 40.00 18.48
N THR A 776 14.55 39.14 19.50
CA THR A 776 15.74 38.67 20.20
C THR A 776 15.81 37.16 20.09
N LEU A 777 16.80 36.66 19.35
CA LEU A 777 17.01 35.23 19.08
C LEU A 777 18.32 34.78 19.73
N TRP A 778 18.22 33.91 20.73
CA TRP A 778 19.36 33.29 21.39
C TRP A 778 19.39 31.79 21.12
N GLY A 779 20.41 31.37 20.38
CA GLY A 779 20.69 30.00 19.98
C GLY A 779 21.19 29.11 21.11
N SER A 780 21.44 27.88 20.73
CA SER A 780 21.77 26.74 21.58
C SER A 780 23.28 26.46 21.63
N ASN A 781 23.64 25.19 21.86
CA ASN A 781 25.03 24.71 21.74
C ASN A 781 25.30 24.02 20.38
N GLY A 782 24.28 23.86 19.56
CA GLY A 782 24.34 23.28 18.22
C GLY A 782 24.89 24.25 17.17
N ASN A 783 24.90 23.84 15.90
CA ASN A 783 25.25 24.75 14.80
C ASN A 783 23.97 25.38 14.25
N ASP A 784 23.61 26.54 14.77
CA ASP A 784 22.28 27.10 14.56
C ASP A 784 22.16 27.96 13.30
N ARG A 785 20.93 28.19 12.85
CA ARG A 785 20.58 29.16 11.81
C ARG A 785 19.59 30.17 12.36
N LEU A 786 19.96 31.44 12.43
CA LEU A 786 19.09 32.49 12.93
C LEU A 786 18.75 33.46 11.81
N PHE A 787 17.47 33.80 11.70
CA PHE A 787 16.91 34.75 10.74
C PHE A 787 16.12 35.79 11.53
N GLY A 788 16.63 37.03 11.61
CA GLY A 788 15.95 38.15 12.29
C GLY A 788 14.66 38.50 11.57
N GLY A 789 14.78 38.97 10.32
CA GLY A 789 13.65 39.20 9.44
C GLY A 789 13.49 40.67 9.11
N SER A 790 12.44 41.33 9.61
CA SER A 790 12.17 42.75 9.39
C SER A 790 12.06 43.46 10.73
N GLY A 791 12.93 44.43 10.97
CA GLY A 791 13.01 45.17 12.22
C GLY A 791 14.44 45.30 12.67
N ASN A 792 14.65 45.76 13.90
CA ASN A 792 15.99 45.86 14.46
C ASN A 792 16.20 44.69 15.41
N ASP A 793 16.85 43.65 14.91
CA ASP A 793 16.91 42.36 15.59
C ASP A 793 18.19 42.19 16.40
N VAL A 794 18.15 41.29 17.37
CA VAL A 794 19.29 40.91 18.21
C VAL A 794 19.50 39.41 18.13
N LEU A 795 20.61 39.00 17.50
CA LEU A 795 20.91 37.60 17.22
C LEU A 795 22.17 37.17 17.99
N ASP A 796 22.07 36.08 18.75
CA ASP A 796 23.21 35.40 19.37
C ASP A 796 23.13 33.91 19.01
N GLY A 797 24.11 33.41 18.26
CA GLY A 797 24.13 32.00 17.84
C GLY A 797 24.45 31.03 18.98
N GLY A 798 24.96 31.52 20.12
CA GLY A 798 25.41 30.66 21.21
C GLY A 798 26.74 29.94 20.92
N LEU A 799 26.87 28.70 21.40
CA LEU A 799 28.07 27.89 21.12
C LEU A 799 27.82 27.12 19.83
N GLY A 800 28.81 27.06 18.94
CA GLY A 800 28.63 26.31 17.70
C GLY A 800 29.34 26.95 16.53
N ALA A 801 29.02 26.48 15.33
CA ALA A 801 29.33 27.13 14.07
C ALA A 801 28.02 27.60 13.42
N ASP A 802 27.60 28.79 13.78
CA ASP A 802 26.23 29.28 13.51
C ASP A 802 26.18 30.12 12.23
N GLN A 803 25.00 30.25 11.66
CA GLN A 803 24.71 31.17 10.56
C GLN A 803 23.63 32.16 11.00
N MET A 804 23.91 33.45 10.86
CA MET A 804 22.98 34.51 11.27
C MET A 804 22.72 35.45 10.10
N THR A 805 21.44 35.67 9.81
CA THR A 805 20.93 36.62 8.81
C THR A 805 20.09 37.66 9.54
N GLY A 806 20.48 38.92 9.49
CA GLY A 806 19.74 40.01 10.16
C GLY A 806 18.43 40.32 9.45
N GLY A 807 18.50 40.55 8.14
CA GLY A 807 17.38 40.95 7.31
C GLY A 807 17.27 42.46 7.13
N ASP A 808 16.04 42.98 7.14
CA ASP A 808 15.76 44.40 6.92
C ASP A 808 15.77 45.16 8.25
N GLY A 809 16.77 46.00 8.50
CA GLY A 809 16.78 46.95 9.62
C GLY A 809 18.15 47.03 10.29
N ALA A 810 18.23 47.68 11.45
CA ALA A 810 19.51 47.88 12.13
C ALA A 810 19.73 46.77 13.16
N ASP A 811 20.43 45.71 12.75
CA ASP A 811 20.54 44.47 13.52
C ASP A 811 21.79 44.42 14.40
N THR A 812 21.75 43.66 15.49
CA THR A 812 22.88 43.49 16.42
C THR A 812 23.23 42.01 16.58
N PHE A 813 24.44 41.64 16.17
CA PHE A 813 24.95 40.27 16.27
C PHE A 813 25.89 40.13 17.47
N HIS A 814 25.53 39.27 18.41
CA HIS A 814 26.32 38.97 19.60
C HIS A 814 27.09 37.66 19.43
N PHE A 815 28.32 37.64 19.96
CA PHE A 815 29.14 36.43 20.02
C PHE A 815 29.69 36.26 21.43
N VAL A 816 29.18 35.27 22.15
CA VAL A 816 29.57 34.96 23.53
C VAL A 816 30.59 33.82 23.55
N GLY A 817 31.88 34.17 23.51
CA GLY A 817 32.99 33.22 23.61
C GLY A 817 33.28 32.43 22.32
N ALA A 818 34.55 32.14 22.07
CA ALA A 818 34.96 31.37 20.90
C ALA A 818 34.60 29.88 21.09
N GLY A 819 33.43 29.46 20.59
CA GLY A 819 33.05 28.06 20.47
C GLY A 819 34.01 27.24 19.58
N ASN A 820 33.82 25.92 19.51
CA ASN A 820 34.65 25.02 18.70
C ASN A 820 34.40 25.12 17.17
N GLY A 821 33.80 26.21 16.70
CA GLY A 821 33.33 26.43 15.33
C GLY A 821 33.49 27.88 14.88
N THR A 822 33.38 28.13 13.57
CA THR A 822 33.42 29.49 13.01
C THR A 822 32.00 29.89 12.60
N SER A 823 31.39 30.79 13.36
CA SER A 823 30.08 31.35 13.02
C SER A 823 30.17 32.37 11.88
N ARG A 824 29.05 32.59 11.18
CA ARG A 824 28.97 33.40 9.96
C ARG A 824 27.75 34.32 9.97
N ILE A 825 27.95 35.59 9.66
CA ILE A 825 26.87 36.53 9.29
C ILE A 825 26.75 36.59 7.77
N THR A 826 25.53 36.49 7.24
CA THR A 826 25.28 36.28 5.81
C THR A 826 24.87 37.52 5.02
N ASP A 827 24.46 38.61 5.66
CA ASP A 827 23.87 39.79 5.00
C ASP A 827 24.22 41.14 5.64
N PHE A 828 25.29 41.21 6.44
CA PHE A 828 25.66 42.39 7.22
C PHE A 828 25.75 43.71 6.40
N SER A 829 25.13 44.76 6.93
CA SER A 829 24.93 46.05 6.27
C SER A 829 25.19 47.26 7.18
N VAL A 830 26.35 47.88 7.00
CA VAL A 830 26.69 49.18 7.62
C VAL A 830 25.72 50.29 7.21
N ALA A 831 25.01 50.13 6.09
CA ALA A 831 24.08 51.14 5.58
C ALA A 831 22.75 51.13 6.33
N GLU A 832 22.27 49.96 6.75
CA GLU A 832 21.06 49.79 7.54
C GLU A 832 21.31 50.08 9.02
N GLY A 833 22.53 49.83 9.50
CA GLY A 833 22.97 50.22 10.83
C GLY A 833 23.47 49.06 11.68
N ASP A 834 23.77 47.93 11.05
CA ASP A 834 24.12 46.70 11.75
C ASP A 834 25.36 46.87 12.63
N GLY A 835 25.32 46.21 13.78
CA GLY A 835 26.38 46.18 14.78
C GLY A 835 26.80 44.75 15.13
N ILE A 836 28.07 44.59 15.49
CA ILE A 836 28.59 43.34 16.04
C ILE A 836 29.13 43.61 17.44
N VAL A 837 28.72 42.79 18.40
CA VAL A 837 29.19 42.84 19.78
C VAL A 837 29.97 41.56 20.08
N LEU A 838 31.27 41.71 20.31
CA LEU A 838 32.14 40.61 20.72
C LEU A 838 32.32 40.64 22.24
N HIS A 839 31.74 39.65 22.91
CA HIS A 839 31.89 39.48 24.35
C HIS A 839 33.21 38.76 24.64
N LEU A 840 34.20 39.49 25.14
CA LEU A 840 35.56 38.96 25.31
C LEU A 840 35.85 38.64 26.79
N PRO A 841 36.52 37.51 27.09
CA PRO A 841 37.05 37.29 28.42
C PRO A 841 38.02 38.40 28.81
N THR A 842 38.04 38.81 30.09
CA THR A 842 38.92 39.89 30.60
C THR A 842 40.42 39.71 30.34
N SER A 843 40.86 38.49 30.01
CA SER A 843 42.24 38.16 29.61
C SER A 843 42.57 38.41 28.14
N THR A 844 41.56 38.66 27.31
CA THR A 844 41.68 38.85 25.85
C THR A 844 41.54 40.33 25.51
N ASN A 845 42.45 40.86 24.70
CA ASN A 845 42.41 42.25 24.26
C ASN A 845 41.94 42.33 22.80
N HIS A 846 41.17 43.34 22.41
CA HIS A 846 40.78 43.58 21.01
C HIS A 846 41.99 43.61 20.05
N SER A 847 43.17 44.01 20.53
CA SER A 847 44.41 44.02 19.73
C SER A 847 44.88 42.61 19.32
N ASN A 848 44.27 41.57 19.89
CA ASN A 848 44.53 40.18 19.55
C ASN A 848 43.77 39.72 18.30
N PHE A 849 42.86 40.53 17.76
CA PHE A 849 42.13 40.22 16.55
C PHE A 849 42.65 41.01 15.35
N SER A 850 42.40 40.52 14.14
CA SER A 850 42.69 41.24 12.89
C SER A 850 41.65 40.96 11.82
N PHE A 851 41.50 41.86 10.85
CA PHE A 851 40.63 41.64 9.71
C PHE A 851 41.38 41.07 8.51
N HIS A 852 40.73 40.14 7.79
CA HIS A 852 41.20 39.60 6.53
C HIS A 852 40.07 39.54 5.52
N ALA A 853 40.27 40.06 4.30
CA ALA A 853 39.28 39.94 3.24
C ALA A 853 39.50 38.67 2.41
N ASN A 854 38.43 37.90 2.21
CA ASN A 854 38.37 36.79 1.27
C ASN A 854 37.17 36.97 0.34
N GLY A 855 37.38 37.64 -0.79
CA GLY A 855 36.28 38.00 -1.71
C GLY A 855 35.35 39.04 -1.10
N THR A 856 34.07 38.69 -0.93
CA THR A 856 33.04 39.53 -0.27
C THR A 856 32.95 39.34 1.23
N VAL A 857 33.68 38.37 1.77
CA VAL A 857 33.63 38.02 3.20
C VAL A 857 34.78 38.68 3.94
N LEU A 858 34.47 39.36 5.03
CA LEU A 858 35.42 39.84 6.02
C LEU A 858 35.59 38.77 7.11
N GLN A 859 36.80 38.26 7.28
CA GLN A 859 37.14 37.30 8.31
C GLN A 859 37.79 38.03 9.49
N VAL A 860 37.30 37.80 10.69
CA VAL A 860 37.95 38.22 11.94
C VAL A 860 38.84 37.07 12.39
N LEU A 861 40.15 37.31 12.41
CA LEU A 861 41.15 36.32 12.80
C LEU A 861 41.62 36.54 14.23
N ASP A 862 41.83 35.46 14.98
CA ASP A 862 42.43 35.48 16.31
C ASP A 862 43.96 35.73 16.27
N ALA A 863 44.61 35.78 17.44
CA ALA A 863 46.04 36.08 17.57
C ALA A 863 46.97 35.02 16.95
N VAL A 864 46.47 33.82 16.68
CA VAL A 864 47.20 32.71 16.06
C VAL A 864 46.79 32.48 14.60
N GLY A 865 45.82 33.24 14.08
CA GLY A 865 45.40 33.28 12.68
C GLY A 865 44.20 32.40 12.34
N ASN A 866 43.47 31.86 13.33
CA ASN A 866 42.23 31.12 13.08
C ASN A 866 41.06 32.09 12.83
N ILE A 867 40.06 31.65 12.06
CA ILE A 867 38.86 32.45 11.80
C ILE A 867 37.93 32.34 13.01
N ALA A 868 37.76 33.45 13.73
CA ALA A 868 36.83 33.57 14.84
C ALA A 868 35.40 33.87 14.35
N LEU A 869 35.28 34.67 13.28
CA LEU A 869 34.00 35.08 12.70
C LEU A 869 34.16 35.35 11.20
N SER A 870 33.16 34.97 10.41
CA SER A 870 33.04 35.37 9.01
C SER A 870 31.83 36.28 8.81
N VAL A 871 32.02 37.43 8.16
CA VAL A 871 30.94 38.41 7.93
C VAL A 871 30.85 38.65 6.42
N ASP A 872 29.72 38.31 5.79
CA ASP A 872 29.47 38.75 4.42
C ASP A 872 29.08 40.23 4.42
N ILE A 873 29.99 41.06 3.91
CA ILE A 873 29.82 42.53 3.88
C ILE A 873 29.93 43.06 2.44
N GLY A 874 29.82 42.14 1.47
CA GLY A 874 29.87 42.44 0.05
C GLY A 874 31.17 43.10 -0.40
N SER A 875 31.04 44.07 -1.32
CA SER A 875 32.19 44.76 -1.93
C SER A 875 33.05 45.58 -0.95
N GLN A 876 32.59 45.78 0.29
CA GLN A 876 33.31 46.55 1.30
C GLN A 876 34.41 45.76 2.00
N ALA A 877 34.40 44.42 1.92
CA ALA A 877 35.32 43.54 2.64
C ALA A 877 36.80 43.93 2.43
N GLY A 878 37.21 44.19 1.18
CA GLY A 878 38.58 44.58 0.86
C GLY A 878 39.00 45.92 1.45
N THR A 879 38.07 46.86 1.61
CA THR A 879 38.35 48.18 2.22
C THR A 879 38.47 48.06 3.73
N LEU A 880 37.54 47.34 4.36
CA LEU A 880 37.49 47.16 5.81
C LEU A 880 38.64 46.29 6.34
N ALA A 881 39.14 45.34 5.55
CA ALA A 881 40.32 44.55 5.91
C ALA A 881 41.63 45.37 6.08
N SER A 882 41.63 46.65 5.69
CA SER A 882 42.76 47.57 5.90
C SER A 882 42.60 48.51 7.10
N GLN A 883 41.44 48.49 7.76
CA GLN A 883 41.17 49.28 8.96
C GLN A 883 41.65 48.55 10.22
N ASN A 884 41.98 49.31 11.27
CA ASN A 884 42.16 48.72 12.59
C ASN A 884 40.77 48.43 13.18
N LEU A 885 40.63 47.31 13.92
CA LEU A 885 39.38 46.96 14.61
C LEU A 885 38.85 48.08 15.52
N THR A 886 39.72 48.89 16.12
CA THR A 886 39.35 50.00 17.01
C THR A 886 38.73 51.20 16.29
N ASP A 887 38.87 51.27 14.95
CA ASP A 887 38.37 52.37 14.13
C ASP A 887 37.05 51.99 13.42
N ALA A 888 36.54 50.76 13.64
CA ALA A 888 35.29 50.28 13.08
C ALA A 888 34.12 50.64 14.01
N ASP A 889 33.31 51.63 13.62
CA ASP A 889 32.23 52.20 14.45
C ASP A 889 31.06 51.25 14.76
N TRP A 890 31.01 50.09 14.10
CA TRP A 890 29.95 49.07 14.24
C TRP A 890 30.42 47.83 15.03
N PHE A 891 31.65 47.82 15.55
CA PHE A 891 32.15 46.78 16.45
C PHE A 891 32.20 47.29 17.89
N ASP A 892 31.48 46.62 18.79
CA ASP A 892 31.62 46.81 20.23
C ASP A 892 32.35 45.63 20.88
N PHE A 893 33.21 45.92 21.85
CA PHE A 893 33.97 44.94 22.61
C PHE A 893 33.63 45.11 24.08
N VAL A 894 32.80 44.19 24.59
CA VAL A 894 32.27 44.24 25.95
C VAL A 894 32.96 43.22 26.84
#